data_AF-A0A8J3XZ22-F1
#
_entry.id   AF-A0A8J3XZ22-F1
#
_cell.length_a   1.000
_cell.length_b   1.000
_cell.length_c   1.000
_cell.angle_alpha   90.00
_cell.angle_beta   90.00
_cell.angle_gamma   90.00
#
_symmetry.space_group_name_H-M   'P 1'
#
loop_
_entity.id
_entity.type
_entity.pdbx_description
1 polymer ?
#
loop_
_entity_poly.entity_id
_entity_poly.type
_entity_poly.pdbx_seq_one_letter_code
_entity_poly.pdbx_strand_id
1 'polypeptide(L)'
;MKISFLAHKQRGNRGRRPVAHAVAALAVCALLSSSLTGAVAAAAHADTVSTTPASPQIVPLPVSTTTTADGFTLGPDARIVVDDASSVGVADQLAAVLRPSTGYALPVSQGSAASGDISLVVGDPGVPAAEGYELDVTHSGITITAAGGHGLFNGVQTLRQLFPVWIESRTPQPATWAVPGVHISDYPRYGYRGAMLDIGRHYEPVSVVKTYIDEIAAYKVNTLHLHLSDDQGFRIAINGRPELTDIGSQYSGGTSRASDGTTNADPGGFWTQADYVDVVNYAASRFITVVPEIDSPGHNNAIIMSYASAEAQAYKGGSIYDPSINCSNKKPPVWNLSNAVNYSALCPDSPLTWQITQDIVEQLSALTPGPYYHMGGDEVSTALLSTTQYQDFITRESKIVKAQGKIAMGWNEIGEAPFGTDPEMPQGVVQYWGTSPNGSGGDSARTAVRKGMKIVMSPANKTYLDMKYTSSTPLGTTWACTCDNDVFYNWEPSTLIPARTVSGTTLPAVTDADIIGVEAPLWTETVKNLAQIEFMAFPRLTAIAEIGWSPKAGPDHPDRTLASFKVRDAAQGGRWQARNQNFYASANVPWGLDLVAGDTTLNDRNTISGPLATLAAPGKTLGALSATIEWGDGTSSAGTLSGREATNQTVNGLYTISGDHTYGGAGLYEAKVTVTSGATTVVAGFTVRATGVPSCTTTVTGRHSGPLTVSSGVTCLDGATVTGPVTVRKGAGLYASGSRLDGPLTAAGAVDVLLCDTTVSGPATLTGGVRAWLGNGNGGCATATVKGPVTVTGTTGQVVIDGSTVSGPLVVQNNTVPAAPIVAGNNVGGPLSCTGNTPAPSDDGRPNTASGPKAGQCAAL
;
A
#
# COMPACT_ATOMS: atom_id res chain seq x y z
N MET A 1 -15.00 -40.38 29.51
CA MET A 1 -14.62 -41.70 30.07
C MET A 1 -14.41 -42.64 28.88
N LYS A 2 -13.16 -42.93 28.44
CA LYS A 2 -12.26 -44.05 28.83
C LYS A 2 -12.94 -45.44 28.59
N ILE A 3 -12.43 -46.44 27.85
CA ILE A 3 -11.08 -46.89 27.42
C ILE A 3 -11.20 -47.95 26.27
N SER A 4 -10.16 -48.03 25.45
CA SER A 4 -9.72 -49.00 24.40
C SER A 4 -9.75 -50.52 24.70
N PHE A 5 -9.75 -51.39 23.66
CA PHE A 5 -8.60 -52.21 23.16
C PHE A 5 -8.98 -53.38 22.22
N LEU A 6 -7.97 -53.76 21.41
CA LEU A 6 -7.83 -54.76 20.35
C LEU A 6 -8.47 -56.16 20.49
N ALA A 7 -8.70 -56.81 19.34
CA ALA A 7 -8.49 -58.27 19.18
C ALA A 7 -7.96 -58.64 17.78
N HIS A 8 -6.98 -59.56 17.76
CA HIS A 8 -6.30 -60.16 16.62
C HIS A 8 -6.35 -61.69 16.78
N LYS A 9 -6.68 -62.47 15.73
CA LYS A 9 -6.36 -63.91 15.53
C LYS A 9 -6.92 -64.35 14.15
N GLN A 10 -6.10 -64.70 13.14
CA GLN A 10 -5.52 -66.05 12.82
C GLN A 10 -6.59 -67.15 12.64
N ARG A 11 -6.66 -68.02 11.60
CA ARG A 11 -5.69 -68.65 10.67
C ARG A 11 -6.47 -69.32 9.51
N GLY A 12 -5.92 -69.36 8.28
CA GLY A 12 -5.43 -70.60 7.63
C GLY A 12 -6.30 -71.00 6.40
N ASN A 13 -5.85 -71.66 5.33
CA ASN A 13 -4.56 -72.21 4.92
C ASN A 13 -4.70 -72.72 3.45
N ARG A 14 -3.55 -72.87 2.76
CA ARG A 14 -3.22 -73.77 1.63
C ARG A 14 -3.42 -73.32 0.16
N GLY A 15 -2.29 -73.29 -0.54
CA GLY A 15 -2.19 -73.38 -2.02
C GLY A 15 -0.74 -73.25 -2.51
N ARG A 16 -0.10 -74.37 -2.85
CA ARG A 16 1.34 -74.59 -3.14
C ARG A 16 1.92 -73.86 -4.38
N ARG A 17 3.09 -73.21 -4.18
CA ARG A 17 4.41 -73.21 -4.90
C ARG A 17 4.62 -74.12 -6.16
N PRO A 18 5.75 -74.00 -6.93
CA PRO A 18 6.47 -72.85 -7.53
C PRO A 18 7.15 -73.22 -8.91
N VAL A 19 8.29 -72.56 -9.25
CA VAL A 19 9.36 -72.81 -10.28
C VAL A 19 9.28 -71.84 -11.48
N ALA A 20 10.11 -70.79 -11.67
CA ALA A 20 11.58 -70.56 -11.70
C ALA A 20 12.22 -70.67 -13.11
N HIS A 21 13.38 -70.01 -13.28
CA HIS A 21 14.28 -69.75 -14.45
C HIS A 21 14.08 -68.35 -15.08
N ALA A 22 14.95 -67.32 -14.98
CA ALA A 22 16.40 -67.12 -14.97
C ALA A 22 17.05 -66.88 -16.36
N VAL A 23 17.45 -65.61 -16.59
CA VAL A 23 18.66 -65.06 -17.26
C VAL A 23 18.83 -65.18 -18.80
N ALA A 24 19.03 -64.03 -19.48
CA ALA A 24 20.23 -63.74 -20.30
C ALA A 24 20.20 -62.31 -20.90
N ALA A 25 21.37 -61.67 -20.88
CA ALA A 25 21.69 -60.35 -21.45
C ALA A 25 22.23 -60.46 -22.89
N LEU A 26 22.13 -59.40 -23.68
CA LEU A 26 23.05 -59.13 -24.80
C LEU A 26 23.08 -57.64 -25.15
N ALA A 27 24.30 -57.10 -25.21
CA ALA A 27 24.66 -55.77 -25.69
C ALA A 27 25.27 -55.89 -27.09
N VAL A 28 24.98 -54.94 -27.99
CA VAL A 28 25.78 -54.66 -29.20
C VAL A 28 25.80 -53.15 -29.45
N CYS A 29 27.01 -52.59 -29.56
CA CYS A 29 27.33 -51.23 -29.98
C CYS A 29 27.09 -51.00 -31.48
N ALA A 30 26.70 -49.77 -31.85
CA ALA A 30 27.09 -49.18 -33.13
C ALA A 30 27.24 -47.65 -32.98
N LEU A 31 28.47 -47.19 -33.21
CA LEU A 31 28.90 -45.80 -33.35
C LEU A 31 28.48 -45.26 -34.72
N LEU A 32 27.92 -44.05 -34.78
CA LEU A 32 27.99 -43.17 -35.94
C LEU A 32 28.15 -41.72 -35.46
N SER A 33 29.33 -41.19 -35.74
CA SER A 33 29.78 -39.83 -35.54
C SER A 33 29.35 -38.95 -36.72
N SER A 34 28.68 -37.82 -36.45
CA SER A 34 28.64 -36.69 -37.37
C SER A 34 28.56 -35.39 -36.58
N SER A 35 29.58 -34.57 -36.75
CA SER A 35 29.81 -33.24 -36.19
C SER A 35 28.85 -32.19 -36.75
N LEU A 36 28.10 -31.50 -35.87
CA LEU A 36 27.56 -30.16 -36.13
C LEU A 36 27.92 -29.25 -34.95
N THR A 37 28.59 -28.15 -35.27
CA THR A 37 28.88 -27.00 -34.42
C THR A 37 27.59 -26.33 -33.97
N GLY A 38 27.20 -26.53 -32.70
CA GLY A 38 26.10 -25.81 -32.07
C GLY A 38 26.57 -24.48 -31.50
N ALA A 39 26.01 -23.38 -32.00
CA ALA A 39 26.06 -22.08 -31.35
C ALA A 39 25.36 -22.17 -29.99
N VAL A 40 26.07 -21.81 -28.91
CA VAL A 40 25.47 -21.69 -27.58
C VAL A 40 24.74 -20.36 -27.53
N ALA A 41 23.43 -20.39 -27.81
CA ALA A 41 22.53 -19.32 -27.43
C ALA A 41 22.42 -19.33 -25.89
N ALA A 42 22.67 -18.19 -25.26
CA ALA A 42 22.41 -17.97 -23.85
C ALA A 42 20.91 -18.12 -23.58
N ALA A 43 20.50 -19.30 -23.11
CA ALA A 43 19.16 -19.51 -22.60
C ALA A 43 19.10 -18.95 -21.17
N ALA A 44 18.41 -17.82 -21.02
CA ALA A 44 17.95 -17.34 -19.72
C ALA A 44 17.15 -18.46 -19.04
N HIS A 45 17.73 -19.06 -18.00
CA HIS A 45 17.04 -20.04 -17.17
C HIS A 45 16.18 -19.26 -16.17
N ALA A 46 14.91 -19.04 -16.54
CA ALA A 46 13.87 -18.82 -15.56
C ALA A 46 13.65 -20.15 -14.84
N ASP A 47 14.15 -20.29 -13.61
CA ASP A 47 13.79 -21.41 -12.74
C ASP A 47 12.31 -21.26 -12.37
N THR A 48 11.43 -21.85 -13.18
CA THR A 48 10.01 -21.96 -12.90
C THR A 48 9.81 -22.99 -11.79
N VAL A 49 9.57 -22.52 -10.57
CA VAL A 49 8.79 -23.30 -9.61
C VAL A 49 7.39 -23.44 -10.21
N SER A 50 7.11 -24.62 -10.77
CA SER A 50 5.77 -24.98 -11.25
C SER A 50 4.83 -25.09 -10.06
N THR A 51 4.24 -23.98 -9.64
CA THR A 51 2.97 -23.97 -8.91
C THR A 51 1.86 -23.78 -9.95
N THR A 52 0.78 -24.56 -9.85
CA THR A 52 -0.52 -24.10 -10.37
C THR A 52 -0.67 -22.63 -9.95
N PRO A 53 -0.99 -21.67 -10.84
CA PRO A 53 -1.08 -20.27 -10.43
C PRO A 53 -2.00 -20.21 -9.22
N ALA A 54 -1.47 -19.79 -8.08
CA ALA A 54 -2.30 -19.59 -6.91
C ALA A 54 -3.43 -18.66 -7.34
N SER A 55 -4.68 -19.02 -7.04
CA SER A 55 -5.82 -18.16 -7.34
C SER A 55 -5.52 -16.74 -6.80
N PRO A 56 -5.75 -15.66 -7.58
CA PRO A 56 -5.44 -14.31 -7.15
C PRO A 56 -6.05 -13.99 -5.77
N GLN A 57 -5.25 -13.37 -4.91
CA GLN A 57 -5.64 -13.11 -3.52
C GLN A 57 -6.36 -11.76 -3.39
N ILE A 58 -7.56 -11.67 -3.97
CA ILE A 58 -8.34 -10.42 -4.07
C ILE A 58 -9.35 -10.32 -2.93
N VAL A 59 -9.49 -9.13 -2.33
CA VAL A 59 -10.53 -8.77 -1.36
C VAL A 59 -11.21 -7.47 -1.82
N PRO A 60 -12.54 -7.41 -1.98
CA PRO A 60 -13.51 -8.52 -1.92
C PRO A 60 -13.29 -9.64 -2.94
N LEU A 61 -13.77 -10.85 -2.64
CA LEU A 61 -13.79 -11.98 -3.58
C LEU A 61 -14.67 -11.65 -4.81
N PRO A 62 -14.14 -11.66 -6.04
CA PRO A 62 -14.93 -11.36 -7.22
C PRO A 62 -16.06 -12.37 -7.48
N VAL A 63 -17.08 -11.98 -8.24
CA VAL A 63 -18.16 -12.88 -8.68
C VAL A 63 -17.60 -14.07 -9.45
N SER A 64 -16.68 -13.84 -10.38
CA SER A 64 -15.97 -14.90 -11.11
C SER A 64 -14.52 -14.50 -11.42
N THR A 65 -13.63 -15.49 -11.45
CA THR A 65 -12.23 -15.32 -11.84
C THR A 65 -11.75 -16.57 -12.55
N THR A 66 -11.26 -16.41 -13.78
CA THR A 66 -10.60 -17.46 -14.54
C THR A 66 -9.15 -17.10 -14.73
N THR A 67 -8.22 -17.94 -14.26
CA THR A 67 -6.78 -17.74 -14.48
C THR A 67 -6.36 -18.34 -15.81
N THR A 68 -5.42 -17.68 -16.48
CA THR A 68 -4.79 -18.14 -17.72
C THR A 68 -3.27 -18.20 -17.51
N ALA A 69 -2.57 -18.93 -18.38
CA ALA A 69 -1.11 -18.94 -18.40
C ALA A 69 -0.50 -17.66 -19.00
N ASP A 70 -1.34 -16.78 -19.55
CA ASP A 70 -0.96 -15.64 -20.37
C ASP A 70 -0.96 -14.33 -19.57
N GLY A 71 0.06 -14.14 -18.74
CA GLY A 71 0.20 -12.97 -17.86
C GLY A 71 0.78 -11.73 -18.55
N PHE A 72 0.78 -10.61 -17.84
CA PHE A 72 1.27 -9.31 -18.30
C PHE A 72 2.41 -8.81 -17.41
N THR A 73 3.40 -8.14 -18.00
CA THR A 73 4.43 -7.42 -17.24
C THR A 73 4.41 -5.96 -17.64
N LEU A 74 4.14 -5.06 -16.70
CA LEU A 74 4.13 -3.62 -16.95
C LEU A 74 5.55 -3.12 -17.24
N GLY A 75 5.75 -2.52 -18.41
CA GLY A 75 7.04 -1.96 -18.84
C GLY A 75 7.15 -0.45 -18.60
N PRO A 76 8.36 0.12 -18.70
CA PRO A 76 8.61 1.55 -18.46
C PRO A 76 7.94 2.48 -19.48
N ASP A 77 7.68 1.98 -20.69
CA ASP A 77 7.03 2.71 -21.79
C ASP A 77 5.50 2.55 -21.81
N ALA A 78 4.93 1.80 -20.85
CA ALA A 78 3.49 1.57 -20.78
C ALA A 78 2.72 2.88 -20.57
N ARG A 79 1.53 2.95 -21.17
CA ARG A 79 0.60 4.07 -21.00
C ARG A 79 -0.67 3.59 -20.30
N ILE A 80 -1.41 4.54 -19.74
CA ILE A 80 -2.79 4.31 -19.31
C ILE A 80 -3.68 5.02 -20.33
N VAL A 81 -4.45 4.23 -21.08
CA VAL A 81 -5.26 4.71 -22.19
C VAL A 81 -6.73 4.67 -21.80
N VAL A 82 -7.45 5.74 -22.12
CA VAL A 82 -8.91 5.82 -21.98
C VAL A 82 -9.55 6.00 -23.35
N ASP A 83 -10.69 5.38 -23.57
CA ASP A 83 -11.50 5.61 -24.78
C ASP A 83 -12.40 6.85 -24.65
N ASP A 84 -12.90 7.10 -23.43
CA ASP A 84 -13.77 8.22 -23.08
C ASP A 84 -13.09 9.22 -22.12
N ALA A 85 -13.28 10.51 -22.37
CA ALA A 85 -12.67 11.59 -21.59
C ALA A 85 -13.18 11.63 -20.12
N SER A 86 -14.39 11.11 -19.85
CA SER A 86 -14.93 11.02 -18.49
C SER A 86 -14.14 10.05 -17.59
N SER A 87 -13.37 9.13 -18.18
CA SER A 87 -12.55 8.14 -17.48
C SER A 87 -11.14 8.64 -17.11
N VAL A 88 -10.74 9.83 -17.57
CA VAL A 88 -9.41 10.40 -17.30
C VAL A 88 -9.14 10.50 -15.80
N GLY A 89 -10.12 10.90 -15.00
CA GLY A 89 -9.96 11.00 -13.55
C GLY A 89 -9.68 9.65 -12.86
N VAL A 90 -10.18 8.53 -13.41
CA VAL A 90 -9.88 7.18 -12.91
C VAL A 90 -8.48 6.75 -13.35
N ALA A 91 -8.11 7.04 -14.60
CA ALA A 91 -6.77 6.76 -15.12
C ALA A 91 -5.67 7.52 -14.36
N ASP A 92 -5.91 8.80 -14.03
CA ASP A 92 -4.98 9.61 -13.24
C ASP A 92 -4.80 9.07 -11.83
N GLN A 93 -5.86 8.56 -11.21
CA GLN A 93 -5.78 7.91 -9.90
C GLN A 93 -4.98 6.61 -9.95
N LEU A 94 -5.19 5.77 -10.98
CA LEU A 94 -4.35 4.59 -11.20
C LEU A 94 -2.89 5.00 -11.38
N ALA A 95 -2.61 5.99 -12.23
CA ALA A 95 -1.26 6.47 -12.47
C ALA A 95 -0.61 6.99 -11.17
N ALA A 96 -1.34 7.71 -10.34
CA ALA A 96 -0.86 8.23 -9.05
C ALA A 96 -0.47 7.12 -8.07
N VAL A 97 -1.14 5.96 -8.13
CA VAL A 97 -0.77 4.78 -7.32
C VAL A 97 0.45 4.05 -7.89
N LEU A 98 0.53 3.89 -9.21
CA LEU A 98 1.59 3.08 -9.83
C LEU A 98 2.93 3.81 -9.99
N ARG A 99 2.92 5.13 -10.24
CA ARG A 99 4.16 5.91 -10.49
C ARG A 99 5.17 5.86 -9.33
N PRO A 100 4.79 6.02 -8.05
CA PRO A 100 5.76 6.07 -6.95
C PRO A 100 6.57 4.77 -6.82
N SER A 101 5.91 3.61 -6.89
CA SER A 101 6.55 2.30 -6.74
C SER A 101 7.31 1.88 -7.99
N THR A 102 6.79 2.13 -9.18
CA THR A 102 7.40 1.72 -10.45
C THR A 102 8.56 2.63 -10.87
N GLY A 103 8.48 3.92 -10.55
CA GLY A 103 9.34 4.95 -11.14
C GLY A 103 9.05 5.24 -12.62
N TYR A 104 8.00 4.65 -13.20
CA TYR A 104 7.64 4.82 -14.61
C TYR A 104 6.82 6.09 -14.83
N ALA A 105 6.83 6.62 -16.05
CA ALA A 105 6.08 7.84 -16.38
C ALA A 105 4.56 7.60 -16.42
N LEU A 106 4.12 6.47 -17.00
CA LEU A 106 2.72 6.06 -17.16
C LEU A 106 1.82 7.23 -17.61
N PRO A 107 2.06 7.80 -18.81
CA PRO A 107 1.25 8.91 -19.29
C PRO A 107 -0.20 8.46 -19.48
N VAL A 108 -1.13 9.31 -19.05
CA VAL A 108 -2.56 9.13 -19.29
C VAL A 108 -2.90 9.79 -20.63
N SER A 109 -3.53 9.04 -21.53
CA SER A 109 -3.89 9.56 -22.86
C SER A 109 -5.23 9.02 -23.33
N GLN A 110 -5.96 9.82 -24.11
CA GLN A 110 -7.18 9.38 -24.77
C GLN A 110 -6.83 8.81 -26.16
N GLY A 111 -7.37 7.64 -26.50
CA GLY A 111 -7.18 7.04 -27.83
C GLY A 111 -7.31 5.52 -27.81
N SER A 112 -6.64 4.88 -28.77
CA SER A 112 -6.60 3.42 -28.88
C SER A 112 -5.40 2.85 -28.11
N ALA A 113 -5.65 1.81 -27.33
CA ALA A 113 -4.59 1.06 -26.66
C ALA A 113 -3.70 0.34 -27.68
N ALA A 114 -2.41 0.24 -27.35
CA ALA A 114 -1.42 -0.57 -28.05
C ALA A 114 -0.94 -1.70 -27.13
N SER A 115 -0.15 -2.63 -27.67
CA SER A 115 0.47 -3.67 -26.86
C SER A 115 1.37 -3.03 -25.80
N GLY A 116 1.24 -3.44 -24.53
CA GLY A 116 1.96 -2.88 -23.39
C GLY A 116 1.18 -1.86 -22.58
N ASP A 117 -0.03 -1.46 -23.02
CA ASP A 117 -0.84 -0.46 -22.32
C ASP A 117 -1.82 -1.09 -21.30
N ILE A 118 -2.26 -0.25 -20.37
CA ILE A 118 -3.47 -0.49 -19.55
C ILE A 118 -4.60 0.34 -20.18
N SER A 119 -5.71 -0.30 -20.55
CA SER A 119 -6.86 0.33 -21.18
C SER A 119 -8.07 0.37 -20.25
N LEU A 120 -8.69 1.54 -20.09
CA LEU A 120 -9.98 1.70 -19.42
C LEU A 120 -11.04 2.03 -20.48
N VAL A 121 -12.08 1.20 -20.57
CA VAL A 121 -13.07 1.21 -21.65
C VAL A 121 -14.47 1.42 -21.10
N VAL A 122 -15.17 2.45 -21.57
CA VAL A 122 -16.59 2.66 -21.23
C VAL A 122 -17.46 1.88 -22.23
N GLY A 123 -18.11 0.82 -21.74
CA GLY A 123 -18.90 -0.09 -22.57
C GLY A 123 -19.79 -1.00 -21.73
N ASP A 124 -20.42 -2.00 -22.35
CA ASP A 124 -21.18 -3.02 -21.63
C ASP A 124 -20.22 -4.12 -21.11
N PRO A 125 -19.99 -4.24 -19.80
CA PRO A 125 -19.16 -5.30 -19.22
C PRO A 125 -19.86 -6.66 -19.08
N GLY A 126 -21.10 -6.80 -19.59
CA GLY A 126 -21.85 -8.05 -19.49
C GLY A 126 -22.29 -8.41 -18.07
N VAL A 127 -22.35 -7.44 -17.15
CA VAL A 127 -22.75 -7.64 -15.73
C VAL A 127 -23.96 -6.78 -15.35
N PRO A 128 -24.78 -7.20 -14.37
CA PRO A 128 -26.09 -6.59 -14.11
C PRO A 128 -26.06 -5.28 -13.31
N ALA A 129 -24.90 -4.83 -12.81
CA ALA A 129 -24.80 -3.66 -11.92
C ALA A 129 -23.94 -2.54 -12.53
N ALA A 130 -24.36 -1.28 -12.32
CA ALA A 130 -23.66 -0.09 -12.81
C ALA A 130 -22.24 0.09 -12.24
N GLU A 131 -21.98 -0.47 -11.06
CA GLU A 131 -20.66 -0.46 -10.41
C GLU A 131 -19.78 -1.66 -10.80
N GLY A 132 -20.30 -2.55 -11.65
CA GLY A 132 -19.61 -3.76 -12.11
C GLY A 132 -18.66 -3.50 -13.27
N TYR A 133 -17.76 -4.45 -13.49
CA TYR A 133 -16.72 -4.37 -14.52
C TYR A 133 -16.30 -5.77 -15.00
N GLU A 134 -15.65 -5.77 -16.15
CA GLU A 134 -14.87 -6.88 -16.69
C GLU A 134 -13.39 -6.47 -16.68
N LEU A 135 -12.49 -7.36 -16.29
CA LEU A 135 -11.05 -7.15 -16.29
C LEU A 135 -10.35 -8.33 -16.97
N ASP A 136 -9.64 -8.02 -18.04
CA ASP A 136 -8.83 -8.96 -18.80
C ASP A 136 -7.34 -8.62 -18.70
N VAL A 137 -6.53 -9.61 -18.36
CA VAL A 137 -5.07 -9.54 -18.40
C VAL A 137 -4.56 -10.59 -19.38
N THR A 138 -3.83 -10.12 -20.39
CA THR A 138 -3.18 -10.96 -21.42
C THR A 138 -1.72 -10.52 -21.59
N HIS A 139 -0.90 -11.27 -22.31
CA HIS A 139 0.47 -10.81 -22.62
C HIS A 139 0.52 -9.47 -23.35
N SER A 140 -0.54 -9.12 -24.09
CA SER A 140 -0.59 -7.91 -24.89
C SER A 140 -0.92 -6.66 -24.08
N GLY A 141 -1.58 -6.79 -22.92
CA GLY A 141 -2.08 -5.64 -22.17
C GLY A 141 -3.13 -6.01 -21.13
N ILE A 142 -3.58 -4.99 -20.40
CA ILE A 142 -4.66 -5.06 -19.43
C ILE A 142 -5.83 -4.23 -19.93
N THR A 143 -7.04 -4.77 -19.91
CA THR A 143 -8.27 -4.03 -20.25
C THR A 143 -9.27 -4.11 -19.11
N ILE A 144 -9.83 -2.98 -18.71
CA ILE A 144 -10.96 -2.91 -17.78
C ILE A 144 -12.12 -2.27 -18.55
N THR A 145 -13.22 -3.01 -18.67
CA THR A 145 -14.46 -2.54 -19.31
C THR A 145 -15.53 -2.33 -18.25
N ALA A 146 -16.26 -1.21 -18.30
CA ALA A 146 -17.40 -0.97 -17.41
C ALA A 146 -18.40 0.03 -18.01
N ALA A 147 -19.63 0.03 -17.48
CA ALA A 147 -20.70 0.93 -17.92
C ALA A 147 -20.42 2.42 -17.68
N GLY A 148 -19.45 2.74 -16.82
CA GLY A 148 -19.03 4.11 -16.52
C GLY A 148 -17.89 4.14 -15.50
N GLY A 149 -17.54 5.37 -15.06
CA GLY A 149 -16.38 5.61 -14.21
C GLY A 149 -16.32 4.81 -12.90
N HIS A 150 -17.46 4.54 -12.24
CA HIS A 150 -17.46 3.80 -10.97
C HIS A 150 -17.04 2.33 -11.18
N GLY A 151 -17.57 1.66 -12.20
CA GLY A 151 -17.14 0.30 -12.51
C GLY A 151 -15.66 0.24 -12.91
N LEU A 152 -15.18 1.21 -13.71
CA LEU A 152 -13.75 1.33 -14.03
C LEU A 152 -12.89 1.50 -12.77
N PHE A 153 -13.33 2.35 -11.84
CA PHE A 153 -12.64 2.58 -10.57
C PHE A 153 -12.58 1.30 -9.72
N ASN A 154 -13.66 0.53 -9.67
CA ASN A 154 -13.69 -0.75 -8.96
C ASN A 154 -12.78 -1.80 -9.61
N GLY A 155 -12.73 -1.85 -10.94
CA GLY A 155 -11.77 -2.69 -11.68
C GLY A 155 -10.33 -2.31 -11.41
N VAL A 156 -10.03 -1.01 -11.30
CA VAL A 156 -8.71 -0.51 -10.89
C VAL A 156 -8.33 -1.00 -9.49
N GLN A 157 -9.26 -1.02 -8.53
CA GLN A 157 -8.97 -1.54 -7.19
C GLN A 157 -8.60 -3.04 -7.22
N THR A 158 -9.25 -3.82 -8.09
CA THR A 158 -8.88 -5.22 -8.30
C THR A 158 -7.51 -5.34 -8.97
N LEU A 159 -7.24 -4.55 -10.02
CA LEU A 159 -5.95 -4.56 -10.71
C LEU A 159 -4.77 -4.30 -9.77
N ARG A 160 -4.89 -3.33 -8.86
CA ARG A 160 -3.88 -3.03 -7.83
C ARG A 160 -3.52 -4.27 -6.99
N GLN A 161 -4.51 -5.11 -6.69
CA GLN A 161 -4.33 -6.34 -5.92
C GLN A 161 -3.77 -7.52 -6.74
N LEU A 162 -3.82 -7.43 -8.07
CA LEU A 162 -3.19 -8.42 -8.96
C LEU A 162 -1.68 -8.16 -9.14
N PHE A 163 -1.24 -6.89 -9.04
CA PHE A 163 0.17 -6.55 -9.00
C PHE A 163 0.85 -7.06 -7.70
N PRO A 164 2.19 -7.22 -7.69
CA PRO A 164 2.94 -7.59 -6.48
C PRO A 164 2.71 -6.61 -5.33
N VAL A 165 2.94 -7.03 -4.09
CA VAL A 165 2.74 -6.24 -2.86
C VAL A 165 3.36 -4.83 -2.97
N TRP A 166 4.57 -4.77 -3.53
CA TRP A 166 5.39 -3.57 -3.63
C TRP A 166 4.83 -2.48 -4.54
N ILE A 167 3.77 -2.76 -5.30
CA ILE A 167 3.09 -1.74 -6.13
C ILE A 167 2.50 -0.62 -5.29
N GLU A 168 2.17 -0.90 -4.04
CA GLU A 168 1.59 0.05 -3.08
C GLU A 168 2.68 0.88 -2.36
N SER A 169 3.96 0.68 -2.70
CA SER A 169 5.06 1.46 -2.12
C SER A 169 5.00 2.93 -2.55
N ARG A 170 5.32 3.84 -1.63
CA ARG A 170 5.42 5.28 -1.91
C ARG A 170 6.78 5.70 -2.48
N THR A 171 7.69 4.76 -2.68
CA THR A 171 9.02 4.99 -3.26
C THR A 171 9.37 3.91 -4.28
N PRO A 172 10.25 4.19 -5.25
CA PRO A 172 10.61 3.21 -6.27
C PRO A 172 11.10 1.90 -5.67
N GLN A 173 10.61 0.78 -6.18
CA GLN A 173 10.98 -0.57 -5.75
C GLN A 173 11.60 -1.35 -6.92
N PRO A 174 12.62 -2.17 -6.67
CA PRO A 174 13.24 -3.00 -7.69
C PRO A 174 12.45 -4.30 -7.88
N ALA A 175 11.17 -4.17 -8.25
CA ALA A 175 10.28 -5.31 -8.49
C ALA A 175 9.98 -5.47 -9.98
N THR A 176 9.74 -6.71 -10.40
CA THR A 176 9.08 -6.95 -11.70
C THR A 176 7.58 -6.78 -11.52
N TRP A 177 6.97 -5.88 -12.29
CA TRP A 177 5.55 -5.55 -12.21
C TRP A 177 4.68 -6.54 -13.01
N ALA A 178 4.79 -7.82 -12.66
CA ALA A 178 4.06 -8.90 -13.29
C ALA A 178 2.66 -9.08 -12.68
N VAL A 179 1.69 -9.37 -13.54
CA VAL A 179 0.28 -9.60 -13.23
C VAL A 179 -0.12 -10.94 -13.85
N PRO A 180 -0.79 -11.84 -13.10
CA PRO A 180 -1.24 -13.11 -13.68
C PRO A 180 -2.28 -12.87 -14.78
N GLY A 181 -2.27 -13.73 -15.79
CA GLY A 181 -3.31 -13.73 -16.82
C GLY A 181 -4.64 -14.10 -16.19
N VAL A 182 -5.65 -13.25 -16.34
CA VAL A 182 -6.98 -13.44 -15.75
C VAL A 182 -8.06 -12.89 -16.64
N HIS A 183 -9.25 -13.47 -16.50
CA HIS A 183 -10.53 -12.87 -16.89
C HIS A 183 -11.41 -12.82 -15.65
N ILE A 184 -11.84 -11.62 -15.26
CA ILE A 184 -12.66 -11.34 -14.08
C ILE A 184 -13.92 -10.62 -14.53
N SER A 185 -15.07 -11.17 -14.15
CA SER A 185 -16.37 -10.49 -14.23
C SER A 185 -16.88 -10.31 -12.81
N ASP A 186 -17.15 -9.06 -12.41
CA ASP A 186 -17.37 -8.71 -11.01
C ASP A 186 -18.36 -7.54 -10.84
N TYR A 187 -19.15 -7.60 -9.78
CA TYR A 187 -20.17 -6.62 -9.44
C TYR A 187 -20.64 -6.78 -7.99
N PRO A 188 -21.14 -5.71 -7.34
CA PRO A 188 -21.55 -5.79 -5.94
C PRO A 188 -22.88 -6.55 -5.75
N ARG A 189 -22.99 -7.24 -4.62
CA ARG A 189 -24.25 -7.81 -4.10
C ARG A 189 -25.22 -6.73 -3.62
N TYR A 190 -24.72 -5.73 -2.89
CA TYR A 190 -25.53 -4.66 -2.32
C TYR A 190 -25.10 -3.29 -2.85
N GLY A 191 -26.09 -2.40 -3.04
CA GLY A 191 -25.87 -1.03 -3.52
C GLY A 191 -25.28 -0.09 -2.46
N TYR A 192 -25.42 -0.40 -1.17
CA TYR A 192 -24.85 0.37 -0.07
C TYR A 192 -23.73 -0.42 0.61
N ARG A 193 -22.52 0.13 0.68
CA ARG A 193 -21.38 -0.48 1.37
C ARG A 193 -20.67 0.62 2.14
N GLY A 194 -21.04 0.73 3.42
CA GLY A 194 -20.66 1.85 4.27
C GLY A 194 -19.45 1.58 5.15
N ALA A 195 -18.70 2.64 5.42
CA ALA A 195 -17.89 2.79 6.62
C ALA A 195 -18.37 4.06 7.34
N MET A 196 -18.56 4.01 8.66
CA MET A 196 -18.82 5.22 9.45
C MET A 196 -17.54 5.66 10.15
N LEU A 197 -17.31 6.97 10.20
CA LEU A 197 -16.29 7.56 11.07
C LEU A 197 -16.94 8.57 12.00
N ASP A 198 -16.80 8.32 13.30
CA ASP A 198 -17.20 9.23 14.37
C ASP A 198 -16.15 10.33 14.53
N ILE A 199 -16.51 11.55 14.15
CA ILE A 199 -15.73 12.75 14.49
C ILE A 199 -16.37 13.57 15.60
N GLY A 200 -17.60 13.22 16.02
CA GLY A 200 -18.34 13.84 17.12
C GLY A 200 -17.64 13.65 18.47
N ARG A 201 -17.18 12.42 18.77
CA ARG A 201 -16.46 12.11 20.02
C ARG A 201 -15.05 12.69 20.01
N HIS A 202 -14.29 12.48 18.93
CA HIS A 202 -12.97 13.09 18.74
C HIS A 202 -12.86 13.76 17.38
N TYR A 203 -12.42 15.02 17.36
CA TYR A 203 -12.20 15.75 16.12
C TYR A 203 -11.08 15.10 15.27
N GLU A 204 -11.34 14.95 13.97
CA GLU A 204 -10.33 14.54 12.99
C GLU A 204 -10.14 15.62 11.90
N PRO A 205 -8.88 15.97 11.56
CA PRO A 205 -8.61 16.87 10.45
C PRO A 205 -9.09 16.33 9.10
N VAL A 206 -9.44 17.23 8.17
CA VAL A 206 -9.80 16.91 6.77
C VAL A 206 -8.81 15.94 6.12
N SER A 207 -7.50 16.12 6.34
CA SER A 207 -6.46 15.26 5.76
C SER A 207 -6.52 13.81 6.27
N VAL A 208 -6.92 13.59 7.52
CA VAL A 208 -7.09 12.25 8.09
C VAL A 208 -8.28 11.56 7.42
N VAL A 209 -9.41 12.25 7.32
CA VAL A 209 -10.61 11.70 6.68
C VAL A 209 -10.38 11.41 5.19
N LYS A 210 -9.66 12.28 4.47
CA LYS A 210 -9.25 12.02 3.08
C LYS A 210 -8.36 10.79 2.95
N THR A 211 -7.44 10.58 3.89
CA THR A 211 -6.61 9.35 3.89
C THR A 211 -7.47 8.11 4.12
N TYR A 212 -8.40 8.16 5.08
CA TYR A 212 -9.33 7.07 5.34
C TYR A 212 -10.25 6.78 4.13
N ILE A 213 -10.70 7.82 3.41
CA ILE A 213 -11.43 7.67 2.13
C ILE A 213 -10.63 6.85 1.11
N ASP A 214 -9.33 7.14 0.92
CA ASP A 214 -8.48 6.39 -0.01
C ASP A 214 -8.28 4.93 0.43
N GLU A 215 -8.33 4.65 1.73
CA GLU A 215 -8.18 3.32 2.31
C GLU A 215 -9.44 2.46 2.14
N ILE A 216 -10.62 3.00 2.45
CA ILE A 216 -11.88 2.28 2.30
C ILE A 216 -12.25 2.10 0.82
N ALA A 217 -11.92 3.08 -0.03
CA ALA A 217 -12.14 3.00 -1.48
C ALA A 217 -11.38 1.83 -2.13
N ALA A 218 -10.20 1.49 -1.62
CA ALA A 218 -9.40 0.35 -2.11
C ALA A 218 -10.12 -1.01 -1.95
N TYR A 219 -11.14 -1.07 -1.09
CA TYR A 219 -11.97 -2.25 -0.84
C TYR A 219 -13.41 -2.08 -1.36
N LYS A 220 -13.63 -1.13 -2.28
CA LYS A 220 -14.91 -0.89 -2.96
C LYS A 220 -16.05 -0.48 -2.03
N VAL A 221 -15.72 0.09 -0.87
CA VAL A 221 -16.67 0.85 -0.03
C VAL A 221 -17.13 2.06 -0.85
N ASN A 222 -18.44 2.29 -0.92
CA ASN A 222 -19.03 3.36 -1.73
C ASN A 222 -19.82 4.39 -0.90
N THR A 223 -19.85 4.23 0.42
CA THR A 223 -20.48 5.19 1.32
C THR A 223 -19.58 5.49 2.52
N LEU A 224 -19.42 6.78 2.82
CA LEU A 224 -18.83 7.27 4.07
C LEU A 224 -19.92 7.95 4.88
N HIS A 225 -20.28 7.31 5.99
CA HIS A 225 -21.17 7.88 6.99
C HIS A 225 -20.31 8.71 7.97
N LEU A 226 -20.58 10.01 8.07
CA LEU A 226 -19.89 10.91 8.98
C LEU A 226 -20.80 11.26 10.16
N HIS A 227 -20.43 10.77 11.35
CA HIS A 227 -21.07 11.16 12.59
C HIS A 227 -20.46 12.47 13.09
N LEU A 228 -21.14 13.60 12.79
CA LEU A 228 -20.61 14.97 12.91
C LEU A 228 -20.94 15.64 14.24
N SER A 229 -21.82 15.04 15.05
CA SER A 229 -22.20 15.61 16.34
C SER A 229 -22.58 14.55 17.34
N ASP A 230 -22.13 14.74 18.57
CA ASP A 230 -22.58 13.95 19.71
C ASP A 230 -22.58 14.82 20.99
N ASP A 231 -22.71 14.17 22.15
CA ASP A 231 -22.62 14.76 23.46
C ASP A 231 -21.34 15.55 23.71
N GLN A 232 -20.21 15.04 23.21
CA GLN A 232 -18.88 15.57 23.49
C GLN A 232 -18.50 16.71 22.55
N GLY A 233 -19.06 16.78 21.35
CA GLY A 233 -18.83 17.93 20.47
C GLY A 233 -19.63 17.96 19.17
N PHE A 234 -19.70 19.17 18.61
CA PHE A 234 -20.37 19.49 17.35
C PHE A 234 -19.33 19.99 16.33
N ARG A 235 -19.26 19.34 15.16
CA ARG A 235 -18.04 19.36 14.32
C ARG A 235 -18.17 20.06 12.98
N ILE A 236 -19.26 20.77 12.73
CA ILE A 236 -19.50 21.44 11.44
C ILE A 236 -20.06 22.83 11.63
N ALA A 237 -19.53 23.83 10.92
CA ALA A 237 -20.05 25.18 10.96
C ALA A 237 -21.43 25.30 10.30
N ILE A 238 -22.38 25.93 11.00
CA ILE A 238 -23.72 26.24 10.50
C ILE A 238 -23.86 27.76 10.44
N ASN A 239 -24.02 28.31 9.24
CA ASN A 239 -24.10 29.75 9.05
C ASN A 239 -25.30 30.31 9.80
N GLY A 240 -25.11 31.44 10.49
CA GLY A 240 -26.11 32.03 11.37
C GLY A 240 -26.18 31.42 12.77
N ARG A 241 -25.45 30.32 13.04
CA ARG A 241 -25.36 29.66 14.36
C ARG A 241 -23.93 29.45 14.84
N PRO A 242 -23.11 30.52 14.94
CA PRO A 242 -21.70 30.39 15.33
C PRO A 242 -21.50 29.73 16.70
N GLU A 243 -22.45 29.86 17.62
CA GLU A 243 -22.42 29.23 18.95
C GLU A 243 -22.28 27.71 18.93
N LEU A 244 -22.80 27.03 17.90
CA LEU A 244 -22.65 25.59 17.73
C LEU A 244 -21.19 25.16 17.60
N THR A 245 -20.33 26.05 17.10
CA THR A 245 -18.89 25.79 16.98
C THR A 245 -18.07 26.59 17.99
N ASP A 246 -18.43 27.86 18.26
CA ASP A 246 -17.75 28.70 19.25
C ASP A 246 -17.82 28.08 20.66
N ILE A 247 -18.89 27.35 20.99
CA ILE A 247 -19.08 26.65 22.26
C ILE A 247 -19.08 25.13 22.02
N GLY A 248 -19.95 24.64 21.15
CA GLY A 248 -20.21 23.21 20.90
C GLY A 248 -19.01 22.37 20.46
N SER A 249 -17.93 22.98 19.95
CA SER A 249 -16.78 22.24 19.37
C SER A 249 -15.51 22.24 20.24
N GLN A 250 -15.51 22.94 21.38
CA GLN A 250 -14.30 23.25 22.16
C GLN A 250 -13.57 22.04 22.77
N TYR A 251 -14.18 20.85 22.76
CA TYR A 251 -13.66 19.68 23.44
C TYR A 251 -13.91 18.39 22.66
N SER A 252 -13.14 17.35 22.97
CA SER A 252 -13.36 15.95 22.58
C SER A 252 -13.52 15.05 23.83
N GLY A 253 -14.02 13.83 23.64
CA GLY A 253 -14.19 12.80 24.66
C GLY A 253 -12.87 12.38 25.35
N GLY A 254 -12.98 11.78 26.53
CA GLY A 254 -11.83 11.40 27.35
C GLY A 254 -11.05 12.58 27.96
N THR A 255 -11.52 13.82 27.77
CA THR A 255 -10.99 15.02 28.43
C THR A 255 -11.37 15.02 29.90
N SER A 256 -10.39 15.00 30.80
CA SER A 256 -10.61 15.33 32.20
C SER A 256 -10.36 16.82 32.44
N ARG A 257 -11.38 17.53 32.91
CA ARG A 257 -11.22 18.87 33.48
C ARG A 257 -10.89 18.68 34.95
N ALA A 258 -9.61 18.78 35.33
CA ALA A 258 -9.26 18.71 36.73
C ALA A 258 -9.84 19.93 37.46
N SER A 259 -10.26 19.75 38.71
CA SER A 259 -10.83 20.81 39.55
C SER A 259 -9.84 21.92 39.90
N ASP A 260 -8.54 21.70 39.64
CA ASP A 260 -7.45 22.67 39.80
C ASP A 260 -7.20 23.54 38.55
N GLY A 261 -8.02 23.37 37.49
CA GLY A 261 -7.89 24.13 36.25
C GLY A 261 -6.89 23.56 35.26
N THR A 262 -6.18 22.47 35.58
CA THR A 262 -5.37 21.76 34.59
C THR A 262 -6.28 20.93 33.67
N THR A 263 -6.14 21.16 32.38
CA THR A 263 -6.89 20.42 31.35
C THR A 263 -5.87 19.61 30.57
N ASN A 264 -5.95 18.28 30.67
CA ASN A 264 -5.40 17.42 29.63
C ASN A 264 -6.48 17.28 28.56
N ALA A 265 -6.85 18.42 27.96
CA ALA A 265 -7.96 18.52 27.02
C ALA A 265 -7.44 18.31 25.60
N ASP A 266 -8.04 17.34 24.93
CA ASP A 266 -8.11 17.36 23.48
C ASP A 266 -9.03 18.55 23.12
N PRO A 267 -8.51 19.61 22.48
CA PRO A 267 -9.21 20.89 22.31
C PRO A 267 -10.36 20.80 21.29
N GLY A 268 -10.71 19.60 20.82
CA GLY A 268 -11.77 19.43 19.84
C GLY A 268 -11.42 20.10 18.52
N GLY A 269 -12.41 20.78 17.94
CA GLY A 269 -12.34 21.33 16.60
C GLY A 269 -13.62 21.09 15.83
N PHE A 270 -13.71 21.76 14.68
CA PHE A 270 -14.81 21.66 13.74
C PHE A 270 -14.32 21.96 12.32
N TRP A 271 -15.08 21.51 11.34
CA TRP A 271 -14.89 21.85 9.93
C TRP A 271 -15.71 23.07 9.56
N THR A 272 -15.14 23.93 8.73
CA THR A 272 -15.95 24.91 8.00
C THR A 272 -16.83 24.20 6.97
N GLN A 273 -17.83 24.89 6.43
CA GLN A 273 -18.61 24.33 5.31
C GLN A 273 -17.73 24.09 4.07
N ALA A 274 -16.67 24.89 3.87
CA ALA A 274 -15.73 24.68 2.78
C ALA A 274 -14.91 23.39 2.97
N ASP A 275 -14.47 23.11 4.21
CA ASP A 275 -13.80 21.86 4.55
C ASP A 275 -14.70 20.64 4.31
N TYR A 276 -15.99 20.73 4.72
CA TYR A 276 -16.96 19.68 4.48
C TYR A 276 -17.18 19.43 2.98
N VAL A 277 -17.37 20.49 2.18
CA VAL A 277 -17.51 20.38 0.73
C VAL A 277 -16.25 19.80 0.08
N ASP A 278 -15.06 20.15 0.57
CA ASP A 278 -13.80 19.57 0.11
C ASP A 278 -13.73 18.05 0.40
N VAL A 279 -14.17 17.60 1.58
CA VAL A 279 -14.30 16.17 1.90
C VAL A 279 -15.33 15.47 0.99
N VAL A 280 -16.50 16.08 0.80
CA VAL A 280 -17.57 15.55 -0.08
C VAL A 280 -17.08 15.39 -1.51
N ASN A 281 -16.40 16.40 -2.06
CA ASN A 281 -15.85 16.34 -3.42
C ASN A 281 -14.72 15.31 -3.53
N TYR A 282 -13.89 15.20 -2.50
CA TYR A 282 -12.83 14.18 -2.47
C TYR A 282 -13.41 12.77 -2.44
N ALA A 283 -14.40 12.51 -1.58
CA ALA A 283 -15.14 11.25 -1.54
C ALA A 283 -15.79 10.94 -2.90
N ALA A 284 -16.47 11.90 -3.51
CA ALA A 284 -17.11 11.73 -4.82
C ALA A 284 -16.11 11.36 -5.93
N SER A 285 -14.89 11.91 -5.88
CA SER A 285 -13.83 11.54 -6.85
C SER A 285 -13.33 10.09 -6.71
N ARG A 286 -13.62 9.42 -5.58
CA ARG A 286 -13.41 7.98 -5.33
C ARG A 286 -14.72 7.20 -5.39
N PHE A 287 -15.78 7.79 -5.95
CA PHE A 287 -17.12 7.22 -6.03
C PHE A 287 -17.74 6.86 -4.66
N ILE A 288 -17.34 7.57 -3.61
CA ILE A 288 -17.89 7.45 -2.27
C ILE A 288 -18.95 8.54 -2.05
N THR A 289 -20.15 8.10 -1.70
CA THR A 289 -21.25 8.97 -1.26
C THR A 289 -21.04 9.33 0.21
N VAL A 290 -21.10 10.61 0.56
CA VAL A 290 -21.12 11.04 1.97
C VAL A 290 -22.55 11.03 2.50
N VAL A 291 -22.74 10.44 3.68
CA VAL A 291 -23.97 10.51 4.47
C VAL A 291 -23.66 11.28 5.76
N PRO A 292 -24.09 12.54 5.91
CA PRO A 292 -23.92 13.27 7.15
C PRO A 292 -24.91 12.79 8.21
N GLU A 293 -24.43 12.72 9.45
CA GLU A 293 -25.24 12.53 10.63
C GLU A 293 -25.09 13.70 11.59
N ILE A 294 -26.25 14.25 11.98
CA ILE A 294 -26.40 15.01 13.21
C ILE A 294 -27.43 14.24 14.04
N ASP A 295 -26.94 13.53 15.05
CA ASP A 295 -27.78 12.67 15.86
C ASP A 295 -28.78 13.49 16.67
N SER A 296 -30.07 13.14 16.59
CA SER A 296 -31.13 13.73 17.39
C SER A 296 -32.35 12.80 17.56
N PRO A 297 -33.12 12.93 18.67
CA PRO A 297 -32.99 13.94 19.72
C PRO A 297 -31.95 13.61 20.81
N GLY A 298 -31.45 12.38 20.89
CA GLY A 298 -30.40 11.93 21.85
C GLY A 298 -29.02 12.47 21.49
N HIS A 299 -27.97 12.17 22.28
CA HIS A 299 -26.58 12.54 21.93
C HIS A 299 -26.36 14.03 21.59
N ASN A 300 -27.10 14.92 22.25
CA ASN A 300 -27.20 16.33 21.88
C ASN A 300 -26.56 17.29 22.90
N ASN A 301 -25.75 16.80 23.83
CA ASN A 301 -25.23 17.66 24.89
C ASN A 301 -24.36 18.81 24.34
N ALA A 302 -23.63 18.66 23.23
CA ALA A 302 -22.88 19.76 22.62
C ALA A 302 -23.79 20.89 22.10
N ILE A 303 -24.92 20.55 21.46
CA ILE A 303 -25.94 21.53 21.05
C ILE A 303 -26.55 22.18 22.29
N ILE A 304 -26.97 21.38 23.27
CA ILE A 304 -27.56 21.87 24.52
C ILE A 304 -26.61 22.83 25.25
N MET A 305 -25.32 22.50 25.35
CA MET A 305 -24.32 23.36 25.96
C MET A 305 -24.14 24.67 25.21
N SER A 306 -24.36 24.70 23.89
CA SER A 306 -24.26 25.92 23.09
C SER A 306 -25.35 26.95 23.39
N TYR A 307 -26.50 26.52 23.96
CA TYR A 307 -27.66 27.40 24.21
C TYR A 307 -28.15 27.44 25.66
N ALA A 308 -27.83 26.45 26.50
CA ALA A 308 -28.39 26.34 27.84
C ALA A 308 -27.35 26.36 28.97
N SER A 309 -26.06 26.52 28.66
CA SER A 309 -24.95 26.55 29.63
C SER A 309 -24.67 27.95 30.19
N ALA A 310 -23.73 28.03 31.13
CA ALA A 310 -23.21 29.31 31.61
C ALA A 310 -22.38 30.03 30.53
N GLU A 311 -21.68 29.27 29.68
CA GLU A 311 -20.98 29.79 28.51
C GLU A 311 -21.96 30.47 27.55
N ALA A 312 -23.13 29.88 27.32
CA ALA A 312 -24.20 30.48 26.52
C ALA A 312 -24.79 31.74 27.18
N GLN A 313 -24.91 31.79 28.52
CA GLN A 313 -25.31 33.01 29.24
C GLN A 313 -24.30 34.15 29.09
N ALA A 314 -23.00 33.83 29.04
CA ALA A 314 -21.94 34.82 28.85
C ALA A 314 -21.82 35.26 27.37
N TYR A 315 -22.13 34.37 26.43
CA TYR A 315 -21.98 34.60 25.00
C TYR A 315 -22.93 35.70 24.51
N LYS A 316 -22.37 36.74 23.87
CA LYS A 316 -23.12 37.90 23.32
C LYS A 316 -24.19 38.46 24.27
N GLY A 317 -23.84 38.57 25.56
CA GLY A 317 -24.73 39.12 26.59
C GLY A 317 -25.94 38.24 26.93
N GLY A 318 -25.88 36.93 26.66
CA GLY A 318 -26.94 35.97 26.98
C GLY A 318 -28.11 35.95 26.01
N SER A 319 -27.98 36.62 24.85
CA SER A 319 -29.06 36.75 23.86
C SER A 319 -29.50 35.43 23.22
N ILE A 320 -28.63 34.41 23.27
CA ILE A 320 -28.90 33.06 22.75
C ILE A 320 -29.33 32.07 23.84
N TYR A 321 -29.31 32.48 25.12
CA TYR A 321 -29.53 31.56 26.23
C TYR A 321 -31.00 31.12 26.31
N ASP A 322 -31.25 29.83 26.11
CA ASP A 322 -32.57 29.22 26.23
C ASP A 322 -32.48 27.81 26.86
N PRO A 323 -32.79 27.67 28.15
CA PRO A 323 -32.74 26.38 28.85
C PRO A 323 -33.92 25.45 28.51
N SER A 324 -34.89 25.90 27.70
CA SER A 324 -36.02 25.08 27.25
C SER A 324 -35.60 23.98 26.27
N ILE A 325 -34.46 24.14 25.60
CA ILE A 325 -33.91 23.16 24.65
C ILE A 325 -33.50 21.84 25.32
N ASN A 326 -33.19 21.86 26.62
CA ASN A 326 -32.65 20.71 27.37
C ASN A 326 -33.76 19.93 28.09
N CYS A 327 -33.98 18.67 27.69
CA CYS A 327 -34.97 17.78 28.31
C CYS A 327 -34.43 16.98 29.51
N SER A 328 -33.13 17.06 29.80
CA SER A 328 -32.59 16.51 31.02
C SER A 328 -33.02 17.32 32.26
N ASN A 329 -32.99 16.64 33.41
CA ASN A 329 -33.26 17.26 34.71
C ASN A 329 -32.09 18.13 35.23
N LYS A 330 -30.92 18.12 34.57
CA LYS A 330 -29.77 18.93 34.92
C LYS A 330 -29.90 20.32 34.30
N LYS A 331 -30.32 21.30 35.11
CA LYS A 331 -30.47 22.71 34.71
C LYS A 331 -29.69 23.59 35.71
N PRO A 332 -28.52 24.15 35.33
CA PRO A 332 -27.90 24.13 34.00
C PRO A 332 -27.37 22.73 33.59
N PRO A 333 -27.24 22.46 32.28
CA PRO A 333 -26.56 21.27 31.78
C PRO A 333 -25.09 21.29 32.19
N VAL A 334 -24.46 20.11 32.17
CA VAL A 334 -23.04 19.94 32.48
C VAL A 334 -22.37 19.23 31.32
N TRP A 335 -21.22 19.74 30.89
CA TRP A 335 -20.42 19.05 29.89
C TRP A 335 -19.85 17.76 30.46
N ASN A 336 -20.29 16.62 29.95
CA ASN A 336 -19.78 15.32 30.34
C ASN A 336 -18.90 14.76 29.22
N LEU A 337 -17.59 14.92 29.37
CA LEU A 337 -16.57 14.49 28.41
C LEU A 337 -16.13 13.02 28.63
N SER A 338 -16.89 12.25 29.41
CA SER A 338 -16.68 10.80 29.53
C SER A 338 -17.32 10.05 28.35
N ASN A 339 -17.27 8.72 28.41
CA ASN A 339 -17.88 7.83 27.41
C ASN A 339 -19.31 7.41 27.82
N ALA A 340 -19.96 8.16 28.71
CA ALA A 340 -21.34 7.90 29.09
C ALA A 340 -22.27 8.40 27.98
N VAL A 341 -23.36 7.67 27.78
CA VAL A 341 -24.38 7.91 26.76
C VAL A 341 -25.77 8.01 27.40
N ASN A 342 -26.81 8.30 26.61
CA ASN A 342 -28.22 8.26 27.04
C ASN A 342 -28.58 9.21 28.20
N TYR A 343 -27.96 10.40 28.26
CA TYR A 343 -28.22 11.40 29.32
C TYR A 343 -28.66 12.76 28.81
N SER A 344 -28.63 12.99 27.50
CA SER A 344 -28.99 14.25 26.86
C SER A 344 -30.15 14.02 25.87
N ALA A 345 -31.02 15.02 25.75
CA ALA A 345 -32.06 15.04 24.73
C ALA A 345 -32.50 16.48 24.43
N LEU A 346 -32.70 16.79 23.14
CA LEU A 346 -33.38 18.02 22.72
C LEU A 346 -34.88 17.95 23.07
N CYS A 347 -35.43 19.05 23.55
CA CYS A 347 -36.86 19.13 23.88
C CYS A 347 -37.73 19.47 22.66
N PRO A 348 -38.73 18.64 22.31
CA PRO A 348 -39.65 18.92 21.21
C PRO A 348 -40.58 20.11 21.48
N ASP A 349 -40.82 20.46 22.75
CA ASP A 349 -41.68 21.59 23.14
C ASP A 349 -41.00 22.97 22.98
N SER A 350 -39.68 23.00 22.78
CA SER A 350 -38.93 24.23 22.57
C SER A 350 -39.01 24.68 21.11
N PRO A 351 -39.45 25.92 20.81
CA PRO A 351 -39.37 26.48 19.46
C PRO A 351 -37.94 26.55 18.92
N LEU A 352 -36.96 26.79 19.81
CA LEU A 352 -35.56 26.92 19.43
C LEU A 352 -34.98 25.59 18.92
N THR A 353 -35.36 24.46 19.50
CA THR A 353 -35.01 23.11 19.00
C THR A 353 -35.28 23.02 17.50
N TRP A 354 -36.48 23.38 17.07
CA TRP A 354 -36.87 23.24 15.68
C TRP A 354 -36.23 24.26 14.75
N GLN A 355 -35.94 25.47 15.24
CA GLN A 355 -35.15 26.44 14.49
C GLN A 355 -33.72 25.92 14.27
N ILE A 356 -33.11 25.28 15.27
CA ILE A 356 -31.77 24.70 15.16
C ILE A 356 -31.78 23.51 14.19
N THR A 357 -32.69 22.56 14.40
CA THR A 357 -32.84 21.38 13.52
C THR A 357 -33.08 21.81 12.07
N GLN A 358 -33.95 22.80 11.82
CA GLN A 358 -34.21 23.29 10.47
C GLN A 358 -32.96 23.86 9.80
N ASP A 359 -32.25 24.78 10.47
CA ASP A 359 -31.05 25.41 9.90
C ASP A 359 -29.94 24.38 9.62
N ILE A 360 -29.78 23.39 10.51
CA ILE A 360 -28.80 22.31 10.34
C ILE A 360 -29.17 21.46 9.12
N VAL A 361 -30.39 20.92 9.07
CA VAL A 361 -30.83 20.01 8.01
C VAL A 361 -30.81 20.72 6.66
N GLU A 362 -31.30 21.96 6.57
CA GLU A 362 -31.28 22.76 5.34
C GLU A 362 -29.86 22.97 4.80
N GLN A 363 -28.94 23.43 5.66
CA GLN A 363 -27.59 23.75 5.22
C GLN A 363 -26.78 22.49 4.88
N LEU A 364 -26.79 21.46 5.74
CA LEU A 364 -26.06 20.22 5.44
C LEU A 364 -26.63 19.51 4.22
N SER A 365 -27.95 19.47 4.04
CA SER A 365 -28.57 18.86 2.86
C SER A 365 -28.18 19.58 1.56
N ALA A 366 -28.03 20.91 1.60
CA ALA A 366 -27.57 21.70 0.46
C ALA A 366 -26.10 21.45 0.10
N LEU A 367 -25.25 21.12 1.09
CA LEU A 367 -23.83 20.82 0.88
C LEU A 367 -23.56 19.34 0.54
N THR A 368 -24.57 18.48 0.64
CA THR A 368 -24.43 17.03 0.49
C THR A 368 -25.17 16.57 -0.76
N PRO A 369 -24.50 16.22 -1.88
CA PRO A 369 -25.18 15.73 -3.07
C PRO A 369 -25.88 14.37 -2.87
N GLY A 370 -25.36 13.55 -1.95
CA GLY A 370 -25.90 12.24 -1.62
C GLY A 370 -27.39 12.28 -1.21
N PRO A 371 -28.13 11.18 -1.39
CA PRO A 371 -29.57 11.17 -1.20
C PRO A 371 -29.98 11.05 0.28
N TYR A 372 -29.08 10.65 1.17
CA TYR A 372 -29.40 10.36 2.57
C TYR A 372 -29.00 11.51 3.50
N TYR A 373 -29.79 11.69 4.56
CA TYR A 373 -29.43 12.44 5.75
C TYR A 373 -29.70 11.52 6.94
N HIS A 374 -28.68 11.24 7.74
CA HIS A 374 -28.83 10.41 8.93
C HIS A 374 -29.20 11.32 10.12
N MET A 375 -30.32 11.01 10.76
CA MET A 375 -30.85 11.79 11.89
C MET A 375 -30.43 11.21 13.24
N GLY A 376 -29.71 10.08 13.23
CA GLY A 376 -29.40 9.29 14.42
C GLY A 376 -30.66 8.68 15.04
N GLY A 377 -30.98 9.10 16.27
CA GLY A 377 -32.20 8.74 16.98
C GLY A 377 -32.04 7.56 17.93
N ASP A 378 -30.82 7.13 18.24
CA ASP A 378 -30.51 6.06 19.18
C ASP A 378 -30.47 6.52 20.64
N GLU A 379 -30.47 5.52 21.53
CA GLU A 379 -30.19 5.66 22.96
C GLU A 379 -30.94 6.78 23.70
N VAL A 380 -32.20 7.04 23.36
CA VAL A 380 -33.05 8.01 24.05
C VAL A 380 -33.83 7.36 25.20
N SER A 381 -33.46 7.67 26.44
CA SER A 381 -34.15 7.16 27.64
C SER A 381 -35.57 7.70 27.76
N THR A 382 -36.50 6.82 28.15
CA THR A 382 -37.88 7.20 28.50
C THR A 382 -37.98 8.13 29.72
N ALA A 383 -36.88 8.30 30.46
CA ALA A 383 -36.79 9.29 31.54
C ALA A 383 -36.52 10.71 31.02
N LEU A 384 -36.05 10.86 29.77
CA LEU A 384 -35.82 12.14 29.11
C LEU A 384 -37.01 12.52 28.22
N LEU A 385 -37.44 11.59 27.34
CA LEU A 385 -38.58 11.78 26.44
C LEU A 385 -39.51 10.57 26.55
N SER A 386 -40.81 10.81 26.70
CA SER A 386 -41.79 9.71 26.55
C SER A 386 -41.74 9.13 25.13
N THR A 387 -42.18 7.88 24.96
CA THR A 387 -42.25 7.24 23.63
C THR A 387 -43.00 8.08 22.60
N THR A 388 -44.10 8.73 23.01
CA THR A 388 -44.86 9.64 22.12
C THR A 388 -44.04 10.86 21.73
N GLN A 389 -43.36 11.51 22.69
CA GLN A 389 -42.50 12.66 22.39
C GLN A 389 -41.34 12.29 21.44
N TYR A 390 -40.74 11.12 21.63
CA TYR A 390 -39.71 10.61 20.71
C TYR A 390 -40.28 10.40 19.30
N GLN A 391 -41.43 9.70 19.19
CA GLN A 391 -42.08 9.46 17.90
C GLN A 391 -42.47 10.76 17.20
N ASP A 392 -43.01 11.73 17.93
CA ASP A 392 -43.37 13.05 17.39
C ASP A 392 -42.12 13.81 16.92
N PHE A 393 -41.01 13.72 17.67
CA PHE A 393 -39.74 14.33 17.29
C PHE A 393 -39.24 13.76 15.96
N ILE A 394 -39.07 12.44 15.88
CA ILE A 394 -38.61 11.73 14.68
C ILE A 394 -39.53 12.00 13.49
N THR A 395 -40.85 12.05 13.73
CA THR A 395 -41.83 12.36 12.68
C THR A 395 -41.62 13.76 12.10
N ARG A 396 -41.45 14.76 12.97
CA ARG A 396 -41.28 16.15 12.53
C ARG A 396 -39.94 16.36 11.83
N GLU A 397 -38.85 15.83 12.37
CA GLU A 397 -37.54 15.92 11.74
C GLU A 397 -37.51 15.23 10.37
N SER A 398 -38.08 14.03 10.25
CA SER A 398 -38.18 13.31 8.97
C SER A 398 -38.91 14.13 7.89
N LYS A 399 -39.92 14.93 8.27
CA LYS A 399 -40.62 15.84 7.36
C LYS A 399 -39.72 17.01 6.93
N ILE A 400 -38.85 17.52 7.82
CA ILE A 400 -37.84 18.55 7.48
C ILE A 400 -36.81 17.97 6.49
N VAL A 401 -36.28 16.78 6.76
CA VAL A 401 -35.33 16.08 5.87
C VAL A 401 -35.94 15.84 4.49
N LYS A 402 -37.18 15.36 4.42
CA LYS A 402 -37.93 15.17 3.17
C LYS A 402 -38.12 16.48 2.41
N ALA A 403 -38.37 17.58 3.11
CA ALA A 403 -38.55 18.89 2.48
C ALA A 403 -37.27 19.37 1.76
N GLN A 404 -36.10 18.88 2.16
CA GLN A 404 -34.81 19.13 1.49
C GLN A 404 -34.50 18.12 0.37
N GLY A 405 -35.45 17.26 0.00
CA GLY A 405 -35.26 16.25 -1.04
C GLY A 405 -34.37 15.08 -0.63
N LYS A 406 -34.14 14.89 0.68
CA LYS A 406 -33.35 13.79 1.23
C LYS A 406 -34.23 12.63 1.71
N ILE A 407 -33.62 11.46 1.78
CA ILE A 407 -34.17 10.25 2.39
C ILE A 407 -33.73 10.24 3.85
N ALA A 408 -34.71 10.23 4.76
CA ALA A 408 -34.46 10.09 6.19
C ALA A 408 -33.88 8.70 6.50
N MET A 409 -32.70 8.70 7.12
CA MET A 409 -32.01 7.53 7.62
C MET A 409 -31.78 7.69 9.13
N GLY A 410 -31.76 6.62 9.90
CA GLY A 410 -31.48 6.69 11.34
C GLY A 410 -31.25 5.31 11.93
N TRP A 411 -30.78 5.24 13.17
CA TRP A 411 -30.64 3.99 13.90
C TRP A 411 -31.99 3.28 14.08
N ASN A 412 -31.99 1.97 14.29
CA ASN A 412 -33.22 1.15 14.22
C ASN A 412 -34.38 1.61 15.13
N GLU A 413 -34.10 2.40 16.16
CA GLU A 413 -35.05 3.07 17.05
C GLU A 413 -36.00 3.99 16.28
N ILE A 414 -35.56 4.65 15.20
CA ILE A 414 -36.46 5.51 14.39
C ILE A 414 -37.63 4.73 13.80
N GLY A 415 -37.48 3.40 13.67
CA GLY A 415 -38.53 2.49 13.25
C GLY A 415 -39.74 2.45 14.19
N GLU A 416 -39.67 3.04 15.38
CA GLU A 416 -40.82 3.25 16.26
C GLU A 416 -41.80 4.31 15.73
N ALA A 417 -41.29 5.34 15.05
CA ALA A 417 -42.09 6.40 14.44
C ALA A 417 -43.01 5.85 13.31
N PRO A 418 -44.10 6.54 12.94
CA PRO A 418 -45.14 6.02 12.04
C PRO A 418 -44.74 5.97 10.54
N PHE A 419 -43.48 5.70 10.22
CA PHE A 419 -43.01 5.44 8.84
C PHE A 419 -43.89 4.41 8.13
N GLY A 420 -44.21 4.66 6.85
CA GLY A 420 -45.07 3.80 6.03
C GLY A 420 -46.54 3.72 6.46
N THR A 421 -46.90 4.29 7.61
CA THR A 421 -48.28 4.30 8.15
C THR A 421 -48.91 5.69 8.16
N ASP A 422 -48.11 6.75 8.25
CA ASP A 422 -48.53 8.13 7.97
C ASP A 422 -48.27 8.45 6.48
N PRO A 423 -49.30 8.77 5.66
CA PRO A 423 -49.13 9.14 4.26
C PRO A 423 -48.25 10.36 4.01
N GLU A 424 -48.10 11.24 5.01
CA GLU A 424 -47.24 12.43 4.90
C GLU A 424 -45.76 12.11 5.13
N MET A 425 -45.45 11.00 5.80
CA MET A 425 -44.08 10.58 6.09
C MET A 425 -43.37 10.04 4.84
N PRO A 426 -42.07 10.32 4.66
CA PRO A 426 -41.28 9.67 3.61
C PRO A 426 -41.14 8.16 3.90
N GLN A 427 -40.79 7.37 2.89
CA GLN A 427 -40.15 6.08 3.16
C GLN A 427 -38.75 6.35 3.75
N GLY A 428 -38.40 5.64 4.83
CA GLY A 428 -37.13 5.81 5.54
C GLY A 428 -36.24 4.58 5.46
N VAL A 429 -34.99 4.74 5.88
CA VAL A 429 -34.02 3.65 6.02
C VAL A 429 -33.61 3.54 7.48
N VAL A 430 -33.65 2.34 8.04
CA VAL A 430 -33.10 2.08 9.36
C VAL A 430 -31.69 1.48 9.27
N GLN A 431 -30.80 1.88 10.16
CA GLN A 431 -29.52 1.24 10.40
C GLN A 431 -29.62 0.32 11.61
N TYR A 432 -29.53 -1.00 11.38
CA TYR A 432 -29.66 -2.01 12.44
C TYR A 432 -28.33 -2.20 13.16
N TRP A 433 -28.31 -1.91 14.46
CA TRP A 433 -27.12 -2.06 15.30
C TRP A 433 -27.25 -3.07 16.45
N GLY A 434 -28.41 -3.72 16.59
CA GLY A 434 -28.65 -4.70 17.63
C GLY A 434 -27.68 -5.89 17.65
N THR A 435 -27.47 -6.47 18.82
CA THR A 435 -26.57 -7.62 19.04
C THR A 435 -27.28 -8.98 19.06
N SER A 436 -28.62 -8.98 19.09
CA SER A 436 -29.44 -10.18 19.17
C SER A 436 -30.66 -10.10 18.24
N PRO A 437 -30.91 -11.14 17.41
CA PRO A 437 -32.07 -11.16 16.51
C PRO A 437 -33.41 -11.38 17.23
N ASN A 438 -33.37 -11.79 18.50
CA ASN A 438 -34.53 -11.99 19.37
C ASN A 438 -34.62 -10.92 20.48
N GLY A 439 -33.76 -9.89 20.44
CA GLY A 439 -33.81 -8.73 21.32
C GLY A 439 -34.66 -7.59 20.74
N SER A 440 -34.73 -6.47 21.46
CA SER A 440 -35.44 -5.25 21.06
C SER A 440 -35.02 -4.78 19.67
N GLY A 441 -33.72 -4.66 19.40
CA GLY A 441 -33.24 -4.26 18.07
C GLY A 441 -33.70 -5.20 16.96
N GLY A 442 -33.73 -6.51 17.22
CA GLY A 442 -34.24 -7.49 16.27
C GLY A 442 -35.72 -7.29 15.96
N ASP A 443 -36.53 -7.00 16.98
CA ASP A 443 -37.95 -6.70 16.82
C ASP A 443 -38.18 -5.33 16.12
N SER A 444 -37.31 -4.34 16.36
CA SER A 444 -37.29 -3.04 15.66
C SER A 444 -36.99 -3.21 14.18
N ALA A 445 -35.97 -4.00 13.81
CA ALA A 445 -35.65 -4.28 12.41
C ALA A 445 -36.84 -4.93 11.67
N ARG A 446 -37.51 -5.91 12.27
CA ARG A 446 -38.69 -6.52 11.64
C ARG A 446 -39.87 -5.57 11.54
N THR A 447 -40.02 -4.69 12.53
CA THR A 447 -41.05 -3.66 12.51
C THR A 447 -40.81 -2.68 11.37
N ALA A 448 -39.55 -2.30 11.11
CA ALA A 448 -39.16 -1.49 9.97
C ALA A 448 -39.51 -2.18 8.64
N VAL A 449 -39.17 -3.49 8.48
CA VAL A 449 -39.57 -4.28 7.29
C VAL A 449 -41.09 -4.31 7.11
N ARG A 450 -41.85 -4.56 8.18
CA ARG A 450 -43.31 -4.56 8.13
C ARG A 450 -43.88 -3.21 7.69
N LYS A 451 -43.20 -2.11 8.01
CA LYS A 451 -43.53 -0.74 7.59
C LYS A 451 -43.05 -0.40 6.17
N GLY A 452 -42.36 -1.32 5.49
CA GLY A 452 -41.81 -1.13 4.15
C GLY A 452 -40.51 -0.33 4.10
N MET A 453 -39.90 -0.05 5.27
CA MET A 453 -38.60 0.61 5.35
C MET A 453 -37.50 -0.33 4.88
N LYS A 454 -36.40 0.25 4.38
CA LYS A 454 -35.19 -0.51 4.05
C LYS A 454 -34.20 -0.52 5.20
N ILE A 455 -33.24 -1.44 5.14
CA ILE A 455 -32.27 -1.67 6.22
C ILE A 455 -30.83 -1.58 5.72
N VAL A 456 -29.99 -0.84 6.45
CA VAL A 456 -28.52 -1.01 6.46
C VAL A 456 -28.17 -1.89 7.65
N MET A 457 -27.42 -2.96 7.44
CA MET A 457 -27.04 -3.90 8.49
C MET A 457 -25.68 -3.54 9.07
N SER A 458 -25.64 -3.11 10.34
CA SER A 458 -24.41 -2.88 11.10
C SER A 458 -24.50 -3.44 12.54
N PRO A 459 -24.78 -4.75 12.74
CA PRO A 459 -24.87 -5.31 14.09
C PRO A 459 -23.61 -5.04 14.91
N ALA A 460 -23.75 -4.50 16.12
CA ALA A 460 -22.60 -4.06 16.91
C ALA A 460 -21.63 -5.19 17.27
N ASN A 461 -22.13 -6.40 17.45
CA ASN A 461 -21.29 -7.57 17.72
C ASN A 461 -20.70 -8.24 16.46
N LYS A 462 -20.78 -7.56 15.31
CA LYS A 462 -20.33 -8.06 14.00
C LYS A 462 -19.60 -7.02 13.16
N THR A 463 -19.87 -5.74 13.32
CA THR A 463 -19.42 -4.70 12.38
C THR A 463 -18.82 -3.47 13.03
N TYR A 464 -19.00 -3.26 14.34
CA TYR A 464 -18.49 -2.09 15.05
C TYR A 464 -16.99 -2.21 15.26
N LEU A 465 -16.24 -1.45 14.48
CA LEU A 465 -14.78 -1.46 14.42
C LEU A 465 -14.15 -0.96 15.73
N ASP A 466 -14.88 -0.26 16.61
CA ASP A 466 -14.39 0.15 17.92
C ASP A 466 -14.43 -1.00 18.96
N MET A 467 -15.05 -2.14 18.68
CA MET A 467 -14.99 -3.29 19.59
C MET A 467 -13.55 -3.82 19.70
N LYS A 468 -13.13 -4.23 20.89
CA LYS A 468 -11.80 -4.82 21.09
C LYS A 468 -11.64 -6.14 20.34
N TYR A 469 -10.46 -6.35 19.75
CA TYR A 469 -10.07 -7.66 19.20
C TYR A 469 -9.88 -8.71 20.30
N THR A 470 -9.14 -8.35 21.35
CA THR A 470 -8.87 -9.19 22.52
C THR A 470 -8.95 -8.34 23.79
N SER A 471 -8.95 -8.98 24.96
CA SER A 471 -8.95 -8.26 26.25
C SER A 471 -7.71 -7.37 26.44
N SER A 472 -6.60 -7.67 25.74
CA SER A 472 -5.36 -6.90 25.79
C SER A 472 -5.27 -5.78 24.75
N THR A 473 -6.24 -5.67 23.83
CA THR A 473 -6.29 -4.54 22.89
C THR A 473 -6.41 -3.23 23.69
N PRO A 474 -5.49 -2.26 23.50
CA PRO A 474 -5.46 -1.06 24.34
C PRO A 474 -6.55 -0.05 24.00
N LEU A 475 -7.04 -0.07 22.76
CA LEU A 475 -8.11 0.78 22.25
C LEU A 475 -9.43 -0.01 22.20
N GLY A 476 -10.53 0.70 22.04
CA GLY A 476 -11.85 0.13 21.83
C GLY A 476 -12.62 -0.20 23.10
N THR A 477 -13.88 -0.60 22.89
CA THR A 477 -14.84 -0.97 23.95
C THR A 477 -15.20 -2.46 23.87
N THR A 478 -15.91 -2.98 24.87
CA THR A 478 -16.22 -4.43 24.97
C THR A 478 -17.71 -4.71 25.18
N TRP A 479 -18.57 -3.71 25.00
CA TRP A 479 -19.98 -3.82 25.41
C TRP A 479 -20.77 -4.79 24.52
N ALA A 480 -20.45 -4.86 23.21
CA ALA A 480 -21.11 -5.77 22.28
C ALA A 480 -20.35 -7.10 22.10
N CYS A 481 -19.02 -7.03 21.98
CA CYS A 481 -18.16 -8.21 21.95
C CYS A 481 -16.68 -7.89 22.22
N THR A 482 -15.90 -8.96 22.40
CA THR A 482 -14.45 -8.97 22.12
C THR A 482 -14.26 -9.94 20.97
N CYS A 483 -13.95 -9.43 19.79
CA CYS A 483 -14.26 -10.08 18.52
C CYS A 483 -13.27 -9.67 17.44
N ASP A 484 -12.73 -10.69 16.78
CA ASP A 484 -11.73 -10.57 15.72
C ASP A 484 -12.37 -10.87 14.34
N ASN A 485 -11.55 -10.98 13.30
CA ASN A 485 -11.96 -11.20 11.91
C ASN A 485 -12.93 -12.36 11.70
N ASP A 486 -12.84 -13.44 12.48
CA ASP A 486 -13.74 -14.58 12.37
C ASP A 486 -15.19 -14.21 12.68
N VAL A 487 -15.42 -13.40 13.71
CA VAL A 487 -16.76 -12.92 14.09
C VAL A 487 -17.28 -11.91 13.07
N PHE A 488 -16.41 -11.02 12.58
CA PHE A 488 -16.76 -9.98 11.61
C PHE A 488 -17.10 -10.53 10.22
N TYR A 489 -16.50 -11.66 9.85
CA TYR A 489 -16.74 -12.30 8.57
C TYR A 489 -17.86 -13.35 8.61
N ASN A 490 -17.92 -14.15 9.68
CA ASN A 490 -18.78 -15.35 9.72
C ASN A 490 -20.22 -15.03 10.14
N TRP A 491 -20.95 -14.35 9.26
CA TRP A 491 -22.39 -14.09 9.37
C TRP A 491 -22.98 -13.80 7.98
N GLU A 492 -24.30 -13.86 7.87
CA GLU A 492 -25.03 -13.63 6.62
C GLU A 492 -26.17 -12.63 6.85
N PRO A 493 -26.07 -11.39 6.31
CA PRO A 493 -27.07 -10.35 6.52
C PRO A 493 -28.50 -10.81 6.26
N SER A 494 -28.75 -11.55 5.18
CA SER A 494 -30.11 -11.91 4.75
C SER A 494 -30.77 -13.04 5.55
N THR A 495 -30.08 -13.57 6.56
CA THR A 495 -30.61 -14.64 7.42
C THR A 495 -30.41 -14.38 8.91
N LEU A 496 -29.74 -13.28 9.28
CA LEU A 496 -29.41 -12.97 10.67
C LEU A 496 -30.67 -12.79 11.53
N ILE A 497 -31.75 -12.22 10.98
CA ILE A 497 -32.97 -11.83 11.71
C ILE A 497 -34.18 -12.64 11.17
N PRO A 498 -34.39 -13.90 11.61
CA PRO A 498 -35.43 -14.81 11.08
C PRO A 498 -36.81 -14.56 11.69
N ALA A 499 -37.90 -14.68 10.92
CA ALA A 499 -39.27 -14.31 11.35
C ALA A 499 -39.65 -14.75 12.78
N ARG A 500 -40.42 -13.91 13.49
CA ARG A 500 -40.75 -14.12 14.91
C ARG A 500 -42.16 -13.68 15.24
N THR A 501 -42.84 -14.43 16.09
CA THR A 501 -44.12 -13.99 16.69
C THR A 501 -43.88 -13.33 18.05
N VAL A 502 -44.28 -12.06 18.18
CA VAL A 502 -44.19 -11.27 19.40
C VAL A 502 -45.60 -10.82 19.78
N SER A 503 -46.04 -11.14 21.00
CA SER A 503 -47.36 -10.75 21.51
C SER A 503 -48.53 -11.05 20.55
N GLY A 504 -48.51 -12.24 19.94
CA GLY A 504 -49.54 -12.70 18.98
C GLY A 504 -49.42 -12.10 17.57
N THR A 505 -48.46 -11.20 17.32
CA THR A 505 -48.20 -10.62 16.00
C THR A 505 -46.96 -11.27 15.37
N THR A 506 -47.11 -11.86 14.19
CA THR A 506 -45.97 -12.38 13.41
C THR A 506 -45.27 -11.24 12.69
N LEU A 507 -44.02 -11.00 13.06
CA LEU A 507 -43.11 -10.08 12.43
C LEU A 507 -42.28 -10.82 11.35
N PRO A 508 -42.07 -10.21 10.17
CA PRO A 508 -41.38 -10.87 9.06
C PRO A 508 -39.89 -11.14 9.37
N ALA A 509 -39.26 -11.97 8.54
CA ALA A 509 -37.80 -12.08 8.49
C ALA A 509 -37.23 -10.85 7.78
N VAL A 510 -35.97 -10.50 8.07
CA VAL A 510 -35.20 -9.57 7.23
C VAL A 510 -34.47 -10.38 6.17
N THR A 511 -34.63 -10.00 4.89
CA THR A 511 -34.09 -10.73 3.74
C THR A 511 -33.28 -9.80 2.81
N ASP A 512 -32.65 -10.36 1.77
CA ASP A 512 -31.92 -9.58 0.74
C ASP A 512 -32.80 -8.48 0.10
N ALA A 513 -34.12 -8.69 0.01
CA ALA A 513 -35.04 -7.69 -0.57
C ALA A 513 -35.23 -6.45 0.32
N ASP A 514 -34.95 -6.56 1.61
CA ASP A 514 -35.14 -5.51 2.62
C ASP A 514 -33.85 -4.74 2.90
N ILE A 515 -32.71 -5.36 2.61
CA ILE A 515 -31.37 -4.86 2.90
C ILE A 515 -30.84 -4.07 1.70
N ILE A 516 -30.54 -2.78 1.88
CA ILE A 516 -29.78 -2.02 0.87
C ILE A 516 -28.27 -2.26 0.96
N GLY A 517 -27.80 -2.72 2.12
CA GLY A 517 -26.43 -3.18 2.30
C GLY A 517 -25.94 -3.24 3.74
N VAL A 518 -24.63 -3.11 3.92
CA VAL A 518 -23.94 -3.25 5.22
C VAL A 518 -23.09 -2.02 5.52
N GLU A 519 -22.81 -1.79 6.79
CA GLU A 519 -21.90 -0.73 7.23
C GLU A 519 -20.98 -1.21 8.34
N ALA A 520 -19.74 -0.70 8.37
CA ALA A 520 -18.77 -0.91 9.44
C ALA A 520 -18.54 0.39 10.23
N PRO A 521 -19.24 0.61 11.35
CA PRO A 521 -19.07 1.83 12.12
C PRO A 521 -17.79 1.85 12.94
N LEU A 522 -17.06 2.96 12.92
CA LEU A 522 -15.95 3.23 13.82
C LEU A 522 -16.30 4.40 14.74
N TRP A 523 -16.74 4.07 15.95
CA TRP A 523 -16.89 5.02 17.04
C TRP A 523 -15.52 5.40 17.62
N THR A 524 -15.39 6.63 18.12
CA THR A 524 -14.08 7.18 18.48
C THR A 524 -13.92 7.55 19.94
N GLU A 525 -14.68 7.01 20.89
CA GLU A 525 -14.49 7.30 22.33
C GLU A 525 -13.07 7.00 22.84
N THR A 526 -12.34 6.12 22.16
CA THR A 526 -10.96 5.74 22.51
C THR A 526 -9.95 5.95 21.37
N VAL A 527 -10.40 6.40 20.20
CA VAL A 527 -9.60 6.52 18.96
C VAL A 527 -9.46 8.01 18.63
N LYS A 528 -8.24 8.48 18.38
CA LYS A 528 -7.93 9.93 18.37
C LYS A 528 -7.06 10.42 17.21
N ASN A 529 -6.66 9.51 16.32
CA ASN A 529 -5.83 9.85 15.16
C ASN A 529 -5.87 8.73 14.14
N LEU A 530 -5.39 9.03 12.93
CA LEU A 530 -5.30 8.11 11.81
C LEU A 530 -4.68 6.74 12.17
N ALA A 531 -3.56 6.69 12.89
CA ALA A 531 -2.92 5.42 13.21
C ALA A 531 -3.82 4.51 14.07
N GLN A 532 -4.61 5.11 14.96
CA GLN A 532 -5.58 4.38 15.79
C GLN A 532 -6.84 4.00 15.00
N ILE A 533 -7.28 4.87 14.08
CA ILE A 533 -8.36 4.56 13.12
C ILE A 533 -7.99 3.33 12.31
N GLU A 534 -6.83 3.35 11.66
CA GLU A 534 -6.29 2.27 10.85
C GLU A 534 -6.15 0.97 11.66
N PHE A 535 -5.64 1.04 12.90
CA PHE A 535 -5.49 -0.11 13.80
C PHE A 535 -6.82 -0.78 14.15
N MET A 536 -7.87 0.00 14.38
CA MET A 536 -9.19 -0.52 14.75
C MET A 536 -10.02 -0.93 13.53
N ALA A 537 -9.84 -0.26 12.39
CA ALA A 537 -10.55 -0.55 11.15
C ALA A 537 -10.00 -1.80 10.45
N PHE A 538 -8.69 -1.92 10.29
CA PHE A 538 -8.07 -3.01 9.54
C PHE A 538 -7.51 -4.08 10.48
N PRO A 539 -7.77 -5.37 10.22
CA PRO A 539 -8.35 -5.94 8.98
C PRO A 539 -9.89 -6.08 8.92
N ARG A 540 -10.64 -5.76 9.97
CA ARG A 540 -12.07 -6.09 10.05
C ARG A 540 -12.95 -5.40 9.00
N LEU A 541 -12.57 -4.21 8.55
CA LEU A 541 -13.28 -3.48 7.49
C LEU A 541 -13.29 -4.26 6.17
N THR A 542 -12.22 -5.00 5.84
CA THR A 542 -12.18 -5.80 4.60
C THR A 542 -13.17 -6.96 4.63
N ALA A 543 -13.46 -7.51 5.82
CA ALA A 543 -14.48 -8.53 5.99
C ALA A 543 -15.88 -7.98 5.67
N ILE A 544 -16.20 -6.78 6.15
CA ILE A 544 -17.50 -6.13 5.90
C ILE A 544 -17.63 -5.68 4.45
N ALA A 545 -16.56 -5.14 3.87
CA ALA A 545 -16.51 -4.82 2.44
C ALA A 545 -16.81 -6.06 1.57
N GLU A 546 -16.27 -7.22 1.94
CA GLU A 546 -16.58 -8.47 1.23
C GLU A 546 -18.01 -8.95 1.42
N ILE A 547 -18.63 -8.73 2.59
CA ILE A 547 -20.06 -9.04 2.81
C ILE A 547 -20.95 -8.13 1.97
N GLY A 548 -20.57 -6.87 1.81
CA GLY A 548 -21.26 -5.90 0.96
C GLY A 548 -21.14 -6.17 -0.54
N TRP A 549 -19.97 -6.65 -0.96
CA TRP A 549 -19.60 -6.80 -2.37
C TRP A 549 -19.83 -8.21 -2.92
N SER A 550 -19.21 -9.22 -2.32
CA SER A 550 -19.17 -10.56 -2.89
C SER A 550 -20.53 -11.24 -2.85
N PRO A 551 -20.79 -12.18 -3.77
CA PRO A 551 -21.97 -13.03 -3.71
C PRO A 551 -22.12 -13.75 -2.37
N LYS A 552 -23.37 -14.13 -2.08
CA LYS A 552 -23.70 -14.94 -0.90
C LYS A 552 -22.90 -16.24 -0.89
N ALA A 553 -22.39 -16.61 0.29
CA ALA A 553 -21.71 -17.90 0.46
C ALA A 553 -22.67 -19.06 0.19
N GLY A 554 -22.23 -20.05 -0.59
CA GLY A 554 -23.05 -21.20 -0.96
C GLY A 554 -22.40 -22.08 -2.03
N PRO A 555 -23.12 -23.10 -2.54
CA PRO A 555 -22.61 -24.02 -3.56
C PRO A 555 -22.13 -23.34 -4.84
N ASP A 556 -22.75 -22.22 -5.22
CA ASP A 556 -22.39 -21.45 -6.42
C ASP A 556 -21.11 -20.60 -6.21
N HIS A 557 -20.72 -20.34 -4.96
CA HIS A 557 -19.52 -19.59 -4.60
C HIS A 557 -18.76 -20.29 -3.45
N PRO A 558 -18.17 -21.47 -3.71
CA PRO A 558 -17.56 -22.32 -2.68
C PRO A 558 -16.33 -21.70 -2.01
N ASP A 559 -15.70 -20.71 -2.66
CA ASP A 559 -14.54 -19.99 -2.13
C ASP A 559 -14.90 -18.87 -1.16
N ARG A 560 -16.18 -18.52 -1.02
CA ARG A 560 -16.68 -17.53 -0.05
C ARG A 560 -16.76 -18.15 1.35
N THR A 561 -15.60 -18.46 1.92
CA THR A 561 -15.45 -19.10 3.25
C THR A 561 -14.47 -18.31 4.12
N LEU A 562 -14.59 -18.45 5.45
CA LEU A 562 -13.67 -17.81 6.38
C LEU A 562 -12.20 -18.21 6.15
N ALA A 563 -11.96 -19.48 5.79
CA ALA A 563 -10.62 -19.98 5.53
C ALA A 563 -9.99 -19.30 4.30
N SER A 564 -10.72 -19.22 3.19
CA SER A 564 -10.30 -18.51 1.98
C SER A 564 -10.06 -17.02 2.26
N PHE A 565 -11.00 -16.37 2.94
CA PHE A 565 -10.87 -14.95 3.29
C PHE A 565 -9.63 -14.66 4.11
N LYS A 566 -9.32 -15.45 5.15
CA LYS A 566 -8.12 -15.23 5.96
C LYS A 566 -6.83 -15.28 5.13
N VAL A 567 -6.75 -16.11 4.09
CA VAL A 567 -5.58 -16.15 3.19
C VAL A 567 -5.53 -14.91 2.30
N ARG A 568 -6.68 -14.50 1.75
CA ARG A 568 -6.76 -13.29 0.89
C ARG A 568 -6.52 -12.00 1.66
N ASP A 569 -7.01 -11.92 2.89
CA ASP A 569 -6.79 -10.83 3.84
C ASP A 569 -5.33 -10.78 4.31
N ALA A 570 -4.70 -11.95 4.55
CA ALA A 570 -3.27 -12.03 4.85
C ALA A 570 -2.40 -11.43 3.73
N ALA A 571 -2.80 -11.57 2.46
CA ALA A 571 -2.10 -10.97 1.33
C ALA A 571 -2.21 -9.43 1.29
N GLN A 572 -3.16 -8.83 2.02
CA GLN A 572 -3.29 -7.38 2.15
C GLN A 572 -2.29 -6.80 3.14
N GLY A 573 -1.86 -7.57 4.16
CA GLY A 573 -0.97 -7.08 5.21
C GLY A 573 0.35 -6.50 4.69
N GLY A 574 0.97 -7.16 3.71
CA GLY A 574 2.19 -6.65 3.08
C GLY A 574 1.93 -5.35 2.30
N ARG A 575 0.76 -5.25 1.65
CA ARG A 575 0.33 -4.05 0.91
C ARG A 575 0.16 -2.86 1.84
N TRP A 576 -0.49 -3.07 2.99
CA TRP A 576 -0.63 -2.05 4.04
C TRP A 576 0.74 -1.58 4.56
N GLN A 577 1.67 -2.51 4.83
CA GLN A 577 3.03 -2.12 5.22
C GLN A 577 3.76 -1.32 4.13
N ALA A 578 3.66 -1.72 2.86
CA ALA A 578 4.27 -1.03 1.73
C ALA A 578 3.78 0.43 1.59
N ARG A 579 2.48 0.69 1.83
CA ARG A 579 1.90 2.04 1.82
C ARG A 579 1.99 2.80 3.14
N ASN A 580 2.62 2.21 4.17
CA ASN A 580 2.71 2.70 5.55
C ASN A 580 1.32 2.98 6.17
N GLN A 581 0.39 2.06 5.98
CA GLN A 581 -0.92 2.00 6.64
C GLN A 581 -0.84 1.05 7.84
N ASN A 582 -1.31 1.51 9.00
CA ASN A 582 -1.37 0.70 10.21
C ASN A 582 -2.54 -0.31 10.16
N PHE A 583 -2.50 -1.33 11.02
CA PHE A 583 -3.57 -2.30 11.20
C PHE A 583 -3.29 -3.15 12.44
N TYR A 584 -4.29 -3.89 12.91
CA TYR A 584 -4.09 -4.92 13.91
C TYR A 584 -3.65 -6.24 13.26
N ALA A 585 -2.40 -6.66 13.51
CA ALA A 585 -1.89 -7.95 13.04
C ALA A 585 -2.47 -9.11 13.86
N SER A 586 -3.72 -9.46 13.61
CA SER A 586 -4.45 -10.55 14.27
C SER A 586 -3.68 -11.88 14.22
N ALA A 587 -3.60 -12.58 15.36
CA ALA A 587 -3.05 -13.94 15.42
C ALA A 587 -3.91 -14.97 14.65
N ASN A 588 -5.15 -14.62 14.30
CA ASN A 588 -6.09 -15.48 13.58
C ASN A 588 -5.95 -15.41 12.06
N VAL A 589 -5.09 -14.51 11.55
CA VAL A 589 -4.80 -14.32 10.13
C VAL A 589 -3.39 -14.84 9.82
N PRO A 590 -3.21 -15.70 8.80
CA PRO A 590 -1.92 -16.29 8.46
C PRO A 590 -1.03 -15.31 7.68
N TRP A 591 -0.60 -14.22 8.33
CA TRP A 591 0.23 -13.19 7.70
C TRP A 591 1.47 -13.75 6.99
N GLY A 592 1.61 -13.40 5.71
CA GLY A 592 2.72 -13.81 4.87
C GLY A 592 3.98 -12.97 5.04
N LEU A 593 5.05 -13.36 4.35
CA LEU A 593 6.25 -12.56 4.15
C LEU A 593 6.32 -12.19 2.66
N ASP A 594 6.70 -10.95 2.37
CA ASP A 594 7.01 -10.50 1.00
C ASP A 594 8.35 -9.78 1.00
N LEU A 595 9.19 -10.01 -0.01
CA LEU A 595 10.58 -9.58 -0.06
C LEU A 595 10.92 -9.07 -1.46
N VAL A 596 11.54 -7.89 -1.53
CA VAL A 596 12.10 -7.34 -2.77
C VAL A 596 13.57 -7.01 -2.56
N ALA A 597 14.41 -7.36 -3.54
CA ALA A 597 15.84 -7.07 -3.56
C ALA A 597 16.20 -6.44 -4.90
N GLY A 598 17.17 -5.51 -4.89
CA GLY A 598 17.54 -4.75 -6.09
C GLY A 598 18.89 -5.15 -6.65
N ASP A 599 18.97 -5.20 -7.97
CA ASP A 599 20.23 -5.34 -8.69
C ASP A 599 21.20 -4.23 -8.32
N THR A 600 22.48 -4.57 -8.27
CA THR A 600 23.52 -3.61 -7.90
C THR A 600 24.75 -3.75 -8.78
N THR A 601 25.39 -2.63 -9.07
CA THR A 601 26.67 -2.59 -9.80
C THR A 601 27.74 -2.09 -8.85
N LEU A 602 28.74 -2.93 -8.60
CA LEU A 602 29.85 -2.61 -7.70
C LEU A 602 31.00 -1.96 -8.47
N ASN A 603 31.57 -0.94 -7.85
CA ASN A 603 32.76 -0.22 -8.30
C ASN A 603 34.01 -0.65 -7.50
N ASP A 604 35.06 0.18 -7.55
CA ASP A 604 36.51 0.01 -7.31
C ASP A 604 37.06 -0.92 -6.21
N ARG A 605 36.21 -1.56 -5.41
CA ARG A 605 36.61 -2.51 -4.37
C ARG A 605 35.95 -3.88 -4.49
N ASN A 606 35.05 -4.07 -5.48
CA ASN A 606 34.18 -5.25 -5.59
C ASN A 606 33.42 -5.55 -4.29
N THR A 607 33.24 -4.55 -3.43
CA THR A 607 32.62 -4.71 -2.11
C THR A 607 31.22 -4.13 -2.14
N ILE A 608 30.26 -4.90 -1.66
CA ILE A 608 28.93 -4.44 -1.29
C ILE A 608 28.88 -4.23 0.21
N SER A 609 28.25 -3.14 0.65
CA SER A 609 27.99 -2.88 2.07
C SER A 609 26.72 -2.06 2.21
N GLY A 610 25.82 -2.51 3.10
CA GLY A 610 24.57 -1.82 3.40
C GLY A 610 23.30 -2.55 2.93
N PRO A 611 22.21 -1.82 2.69
CA PRO A 611 20.89 -2.40 2.44
C PRO A 611 20.80 -3.09 1.09
N LEU A 612 20.20 -4.29 1.08
CA LEU A 612 20.08 -5.16 -0.10
C LEU A 612 18.63 -5.46 -0.46
N ALA A 613 17.79 -5.61 0.56
CA ALA A 613 16.41 -6.02 0.39
C ALA A 613 15.48 -5.36 1.42
N THR A 614 14.22 -5.22 1.04
CA THR A 614 13.13 -4.73 1.88
C THR A 614 12.12 -5.84 2.08
N LEU A 615 11.70 -6.05 3.33
CA LEU A 615 10.82 -7.12 3.76
C LEU A 615 9.55 -6.55 4.39
N ALA A 616 8.41 -6.97 3.87
CA ALA A 616 7.13 -6.88 4.54
C ALA A 616 6.92 -8.16 5.37
N ALA A 617 6.70 -7.99 6.68
CA ALA A 617 6.51 -9.09 7.63
C ALA A 617 5.48 -8.71 8.70
N PRO A 618 4.19 -8.59 8.34
CA PRO A 618 3.14 -8.18 9.27
C PRO A 618 3.12 -8.97 10.57
N GLY A 619 3.20 -8.26 11.69
CA GLY A 619 3.14 -8.82 13.04
C GLY A 619 4.34 -9.67 13.45
N LYS A 620 5.42 -9.74 12.65
CA LYS A 620 6.65 -10.47 12.99
C LYS A 620 7.65 -9.55 13.67
N THR A 621 8.20 -9.99 14.80
CA THR A 621 9.33 -9.31 15.45
C THR A 621 10.64 -9.65 14.77
N LEU A 622 11.66 -8.80 14.88
CA LEU A 622 13.01 -9.05 14.36
C LEU A 622 13.59 -10.36 14.91
N GLY A 623 13.34 -10.67 16.19
CA GLY A 623 13.80 -11.91 16.82
C GLY A 623 13.12 -13.19 16.30
N ALA A 624 11.99 -13.07 15.59
CA ALA A 624 11.29 -14.19 14.97
C ALA A 624 11.71 -14.43 13.50
N LEU A 625 12.68 -13.64 13.01
CA LEU A 625 13.16 -13.65 11.64
C LEU A 625 14.63 -14.04 11.59
N SER A 626 15.02 -14.75 10.54
CA SER A 626 16.42 -14.93 10.17
C SER A 626 16.60 -14.67 8.68
N ALA A 627 17.71 -14.04 8.31
CA ALA A 627 18.04 -13.73 6.93
C ALA A 627 19.39 -14.36 6.56
N THR A 628 19.46 -14.97 5.39
CA THR A 628 20.67 -15.50 4.78
C THR A 628 20.83 -14.88 3.40
N ILE A 629 22.06 -14.44 3.09
CA ILE A 629 22.42 -13.89 1.79
C ILE A 629 23.34 -14.91 1.11
N GLU A 630 22.93 -15.41 -0.05
CA GLU A 630 23.78 -16.21 -0.93
C GLU A 630 24.29 -15.28 -2.04
N TRP A 631 25.61 -15.09 -2.13
CA TRP A 631 26.21 -13.99 -2.90
C TRP A 631 26.41 -14.31 -4.39
N GLY A 632 26.09 -15.52 -4.83
CA GLY A 632 26.22 -15.95 -6.23
C GLY A 632 27.64 -16.37 -6.65
N ASP A 633 28.64 -16.29 -5.76
CA ASP A 633 30.02 -16.75 -5.99
C ASP A 633 30.36 -18.04 -5.21
N GLY A 634 29.32 -18.72 -4.70
CA GLY A 634 29.45 -19.91 -3.85
C GLY A 634 29.62 -19.62 -2.36
N THR A 635 29.66 -18.35 -1.95
CA THR A 635 29.69 -17.95 -0.54
C THR A 635 28.33 -17.48 -0.04
N SER A 636 28.13 -17.51 1.28
CA SER A 636 26.95 -16.98 1.94
C SER A 636 27.28 -16.34 3.28
N SER A 637 26.42 -15.45 3.75
CA SER A 637 26.52 -14.81 5.06
C SER A 637 25.14 -14.65 5.70
N ALA A 638 25.11 -14.41 7.00
CA ALA A 638 23.89 -13.93 7.65
C ALA A 638 23.59 -12.49 7.19
N GLY A 639 22.31 -12.19 6.97
CA GLY A 639 21.82 -10.83 6.75
C GLY A 639 21.47 -10.16 8.07
N THR A 640 21.76 -8.86 8.18
CA THR A 640 21.36 -8.04 9.34
C THR A 640 19.97 -7.46 9.07
N LEU A 641 19.00 -7.78 9.93
CA LEU A 641 17.64 -7.25 9.88
C LEU A 641 17.53 -6.00 10.78
N SER A 642 16.88 -4.95 10.29
CA SER A 642 16.61 -3.74 11.05
C SER A 642 15.29 -3.09 10.63
N GLY A 643 14.62 -2.39 11.56
CA GLY A 643 13.46 -1.55 11.28
C GLY A 643 12.60 -1.32 12.51
N ARG A 644 11.42 -0.73 12.32
CA ARG A 644 10.50 -0.38 13.42
C ARG A 644 9.73 -1.60 13.90
N GLU A 645 9.90 -1.98 15.16
CA GLU A 645 9.10 -3.01 15.84
C GLU A 645 7.67 -2.54 16.11
N ALA A 646 6.75 -3.49 16.29
CA ALA A 646 5.37 -3.21 16.65
C ALA A 646 5.26 -2.60 18.07
N THR A 647 4.23 -1.77 18.29
CA THR A 647 3.78 -1.35 19.62
C THR A 647 2.43 -1.99 19.94
N ASN A 648 1.83 -1.66 21.08
CA ASN A 648 0.47 -2.14 21.40
C ASN A 648 -0.63 -1.49 20.53
N GLN A 649 -0.32 -0.43 19.77
CA GLN A 649 -1.26 0.32 18.90
C GLN A 649 -0.77 0.44 17.45
N THR A 650 0.42 -0.06 17.13
CA THR A 650 0.97 0.02 15.77
C THR A 650 1.62 -1.29 15.37
N VAL A 651 1.38 -1.71 14.14
CA VAL A 651 2.10 -2.83 13.52
C VAL A 651 3.55 -2.42 13.24
N ASN A 652 4.43 -3.42 13.16
CA ASN A 652 5.81 -3.21 12.73
C ASN A 652 5.86 -2.54 11.35
N GLY A 653 6.91 -1.76 11.11
CA GLY A 653 7.18 -1.22 9.79
C GLY A 653 7.75 -2.27 8.84
N LEU A 654 8.14 -1.82 7.65
CA LEU A 654 9.01 -2.60 6.78
C LEU A 654 10.37 -2.82 7.46
N TYR A 655 10.97 -3.98 7.18
CA TYR A 655 12.32 -4.30 7.60
C TYR A 655 13.30 -4.20 6.44
N THR A 656 14.53 -3.81 6.75
CA THR A 656 15.65 -3.76 5.80
C THR A 656 16.60 -4.90 6.13
N ILE A 657 17.05 -5.62 5.10
CA ILE A 657 18.10 -6.62 5.18
C ILE A 657 19.36 -6.00 4.61
N SER A 658 20.43 -5.99 5.40
CA SER A 658 21.75 -5.49 5.00
C SER A 658 22.81 -6.59 5.10
N GLY A 659 23.87 -6.46 4.30
CA GLY A 659 25.02 -7.36 4.36
C GLY A 659 26.26 -6.76 3.70
N ASP A 660 27.41 -7.33 4.02
CA ASP A 660 28.70 -6.95 3.47
C ASP A 660 29.34 -8.15 2.76
N HIS A 661 29.87 -7.94 1.56
CA HIS A 661 30.59 -8.97 0.81
C HIS A 661 31.60 -8.38 -0.15
N THR A 662 32.67 -9.12 -0.47
CA THR A 662 33.68 -8.69 -1.44
C THR A 662 33.91 -9.77 -2.48
N TYR A 663 33.64 -9.43 -3.75
CA TYR A 663 33.81 -10.35 -4.88
C TYR A 663 35.27 -10.43 -5.33
N GLY A 664 35.73 -11.66 -5.57
CA GLY A 664 37.12 -11.94 -5.95
C GLY A 664 37.51 -11.48 -7.36
N GLY A 665 36.55 -11.08 -8.21
CA GLY A 665 36.82 -10.67 -9.59
C GLY A 665 35.66 -9.92 -10.23
N ALA A 666 35.88 -9.43 -11.45
CA ALA A 666 34.80 -8.90 -12.28
C ALA A 666 33.84 -10.04 -12.67
N GLY A 667 32.54 -9.75 -12.70
CA GLY A 667 31.56 -10.76 -13.06
C GLY A 667 30.12 -10.29 -12.86
N LEU A 668 29.19 -11.09 -13.36
CA LEU A 668 27.78 -11.02 -13.02
C LEU A 668 27.49 -12.18 -12.07
N TYR A 669 27.00 -11.88 -10.87
CA TYR A 669 26.73 -12.84 -9.81
C TYR A 669 25.25 -12.83 -9.49
N GLU A 670 24.59 -13.99 -9.63
CA GLU A 670 23.20 -14.15 -9.25
C GLU A 670 23.11 -14.41 -7.74
N ALA A 671 22.82 -13.35 -6.99
CA ALA A 671 22.68 -13.41 -5.55
C ALA A 671 21.21 -13.57 -5.16
N LYS A 672 20.97 -14.01 -3.93
CA LYS A 672 19.61 -14.07 -3.37
C LYS A 672 19.62 -13.85 -1.87
N VAL A 673 18.57 -13.19 -1.39
CA VAL A 673 18.25 -13.04 0.03
C VAL A 673 17.14 -14.02 0.36
N THR A 674 17.36 -14.86 1.37
CA THR A 674 16.35 -15.77 1.93
C THR A 674 15.99 -15.31 3.34
N VAL A 675 14.71 -15.05 3.60
CA VAL A 675 14.20 -14.76 4.93
C VAL A 675 13.30 -15.90 5.39
N THR A 676 13.48 -16.33 6.64
CA THR A 676 12.64 -17.37 7.26
C THR A 676 11.99 -16.88 8.55
N SER A 677 10.76 -17.33 8.79
CA SER A 677 10.03 -17.17 10.06
C SER A 677 9.29 -18.47 10.37
N GLY A 678 9.79 -19.25 11.32
CA GLY A 678 9.26 -20.58 11.60
C GLY A 678 9.31 -21.48 10.37
N ALA A 679 8.15 -21.88 9.83
CA ALA A 679 8.05 -22.70 8.62
C ALA A 679 7.86 -21.89 7.32
N THR A 680 7.73 -20.56 7.41
CA THR A 680 7.55 -19.69 6.24
C THR A 680 8.90 -19.20 5.74
N THR A 681 9.12 -19.30 4.43
CA THR A 681 10.36 -18.85 3.77
C THR A 681 9.99 -18.02 2.55
N VAL A 682 10.65 -16.87 2.38
CA VAL A 682 10.58 -16.05 1.17
C VAL A 682 11.99 -15.81 0.63
N VAL A 683 12.12 -15.77 -0.69
CA VAL A 683 13.40 -15.60 -1.38
C VAL A 683 13.24 -14.48 -2.41
N ALA A 684 14.20 -13.57 -2.47
CA ALA A 684 14.32 -12.58 -3.52
C ALA A 684 15.71 -12.70 -4.16
N GLY A 685 15.73 -12.92 -5.47
CA GLY A 685 16.95 -12.86 -6.28
C GLY A 685 17.31 -11.42 -6.62
N PHE A 686 18.60 -11.14 -6.77
CA PHE A 686 19.12 -9.89 -7.30
C PHE A 686 20.48 -10.15 -7.94
N THR A 687 20.82 -9.35 -8.93
CA THR A 687 22.08 -9.54 -9.66
C THR A 687 23.12 -8.52 -9.18
N VAL A 688 24.34 -9.00 -8.93
CA VAL A 688 25.50 -8.17 -8.61
C VAL A 688 26.45 -8.13 -9.80
N ARG A 689 26.65 -6.93 -10.37
CA ARG A 689 27.64 -6.70 -11.42
C ARG A 689 28.91 -6.11 -10.81
N ALA A 690 29.93 -6.93 -10.59
CA ALA A 690 31.24 -6.46 -10.16
C ALA A 690 32.07 -6.04 -11.38
N THR A 691 32.53 -4.78 -11.41
CA THR A 691 33.32 -4.23 -12.52
C THR A 691 34.82 -4.57 -12.43
N GLY A 692 35.30 -5.01 -11.26
CA GLY A 692 36.61 -5.61 -11.06
C GLY A 692 37.77 -4.61 -10.97
N VAL A 693 38.17 -4.22 -9.77
CA VAL A 693 39.56 -3.75 -9.53
C VAL A 693 40.39 -4.95 -9.07
N PRO A 694 41.61 -5.14 -9.61
CA PRO A 694 42.46 -6.26 -9.19
C PRO A 694 42.82 -6.15 -7.71
N SER A 695 42.92 -7.28 -7.01
CA SER A 695 43.44 -7.31 -5.64
C SER A 695 44.91 -6.90 -5.60
N CYS A 696 45.25 -6.01 -4.66
CA CYS A 696 46.60 -5.49 -4.47
C CYS A 696 47.55 -6.60 -3.99
N THR A 697 48.61 -6.90 -4.74
CA THR A 697 49.69 -7.77 -4.24
C THR A 697 50.71 -6.99 -3.42
N THR A 698 50.78 -5.67 -3.61
CA THR A 698 51.68 -4.78 -2.87
C THR A 698 51.00 -3.44 -2.71
N THR A 699 51.03 -2.86 -1.51
CA THR A 699 50.49 -1.52 -1.26
C THR A 699 51.60 -0.58 -0.83
N VAL A 700 51.66 0.60 -1.45
CA VAL A 700 52.55 1.70 -1.11
C VAL A 700 51.69 2.85 -0.60
N THR A 701 52.03 3.35 0.58
CA THR A 701 51.42 4.55 1.21
C THR A 701 52.51 5.56 1.54
N GLY A 702 52.15 6.83 1.74
CA GLY A 702 53.12 7.88 2.09
C GLY A 702 54.08 8.23 0.94
N ARG A 703 55.31 8.68 1.26
CA ARG A 703 56.26 9.19 0.25
C ARG A 703 57.23 8.10 -0.23
N HIS A 704 57.28 7.88 -1.55
CA HIS A 704 58.31 7.10 -2.25
C HIS A 704 59.22 8.03 -3.05
N SER A 705 60.51 8.09 -2.70
CA SER A 705 61.48 8.95 -3.41
C SER A 705 62.34 8.12 -4.36
N GLY A 706 62.39 8.49 -5.63
CA GLY A 706 63.09 7.78 -6.70
C GLY A 706 62.16 6.97 -7.62
N PRO A 707 62.72 6.30 -8.64
CA PRO A 707 61.95 5.48 -9.58
C PRO A 707 61.14 4.38 -8.87
N LEU A 708 59.91 4.14 -9.34
CA LEU A 708 59.08 3.00 -8.94
C LEU A 708 58.88 2.09 -10.15
N THR A 709 59.30 0.82 -10.05
CA THR A 709 59.10 -0.18 -11.11
C THR A 709 58.25 -1.33 -10.60
N VAL A 710 57.06 -1.49 -11.18
CA VAL A 710 56.16 -2.61 -10.90
C VAL A 710 56.46 -3.73 -11.91
N SER A 711 57.09 -4.80 -11.42
CA SER A 711 57.60 -5.88 -12.28
C SER A 711 56.68 -7.11 -12.35
N SER A 712 55.81 -7.30 -11.37
CA SER A 712 54.86 -8.43 -11.27
C SER A 712 53.76 -8.11 -10.26
N GLY A 713 52.64 -8.80 -10.33
CA GLY A 713 51.50 -8.56 -9.44
C GLY A 713 50.88 -7.17 -9.66
N VAL A 714 50.06 -6.71 -8.72
CA VAL A 714 49.38 -5.41 -8.75
C VAL A 714 49.90 -4.56 -7.61
N THR A 715 50.54 -3.44 -7.93
CA THR A 715 50.94 -2.45 -6.92
C THR A 715 49.84 -1.41 -6.76
N CYS A 716 49.35 -1.23 -5.55
CA CYS A 716 48.39 -0.22 -5.17
C CYS A 716 49.09 0.97 -4.52
N LEU A 717 48.90 2.16 -5.05
CA LEU A 717 49.32 3.42 -4.47
C LEU A 717 48.09 4.02 -3.79
N ASP A 718 48.10 4.10 -2.46
CA ASP A 718 46.96 4.57 -1.67
C ASP A 718 47.37 5.80 -0.86
N GLY A 719 46.87 6.97 -1.27
CA GLY A 719 47.29 8.26 -0.70
C GLY A 719 48.80 8.53 -0.82
N ALA A 720 49.48 7.90 -1.78
CA ALA A 720 50.94 7.92 -1.87
C ALA A 720 51.45 9.09 -2.71
N THR A 721 52.64 9.59 -2.38
CA THR A 721 53.39 10.53 -3.23
C THR A 721 54.65 9.85 -3.75
N VAL A 722 54.72 9.60 -5.06
CA VAL A 722 55.89 9.02 -5.73
C VAL A 722 56.64 10.13 -6.46
N THR A 723 57.88 10.43 -6.06
CA THR A 723 58.74 11.43 -6.72
C THR A 723 59.79 10.73 -7.58
N GLY A 724 59.53 10.64 -8.89
CA GLY A 724 60.33 9.88 -9.85
C GLY A 724 59.47 9.16 -10.89
N PRO A 725 60.09 8.55 -11.92
CA PRO A 725 59.35 7.83 -12.96
C PRO A 725 58.67 6.57 -12.39
N VAL A 726 57.43 6.32 -12.81
CA VAL A 726 56.68 5.09 -12.50
C VAL A 726 56.61 4.23 -13.76
N THR A 727 57.13 3.00 -13.67
CA THR A 727 57.16 2.04 -14.78
C THR A 727 56.41 0.76 -14.43
N VAL A 728 55.39 0.41 -15.21
CA VAL A 728 54.63 -0.84 -15.07
C VAL A 728 55.01 -1.78 -16.20
N ARG A 729 55.61 -2.92 -15.85
CA ARG A 729 56.09 -3.91 -16.83
C ARG A 729 54.96 -4.83 -17.31
N LYS A 730 55.24 -5.54 -18.40
CA LYS A 730 54.33 -6.51 -19.00
C LYS A 730 53.85 -7.54 -17.98
N GLY A 731 52.54 -7.77 -17.92
CA GLY A 731 51.94 -8.74 -17.00
C GLY A 731 51.76 -8.24 -15.57
N ALA A 732 52.22 -7.03 -15.23
CA ALA A 732 52.00 -6.41 -13.92
C ALA A 732 50.86 -5.38 -13.98
N GLY A 733 50.38 -4.94 -12.82
CA GLY A 733 49.31 -3.96 -12.67
C GLY A 733 49.64 -2.82 -11.73
N LEU A 734 49.03 -1.66 -11.95
CA LEU A 734 49.11 -0.48 -11.08
C LEU A 734 47.69 0.01 -10.81
N TYR A 735 47.34 0.13 -9.54
CA TYR A 735 46.16 0.86 -9.10
C TYR A 735 46.62 2.05 -8.26
N ALA A 736 46.16 3.25 -8.56
CA ALA A 736 46.49 4.44 -7.78
C ALA A 736 45.20 5.13 -7.37
N SER A 737 45.05 5.38 -6.07
CA SER A 737 43.90 6.04 -5.45
C SER A 737 44.39 7.20 -4.58
N GLY A 738 43.81 8.40 -4.75
CA GLY A 738 44.15 9.58 -3.95
C GLY A 738 45.63 9.96 -3.98
N SER A 739 46.35 9.57 -5.04
CA SER A 739 47.82 9.54 -5.07
C SER A 739 48.41 10.62 -5.98
N ARG A 740 49.68 10.95 -5.76
CA ARG A 740 50.44 11.91 -6.56
C ARG A 740 51.70 11.27 -7.13
N LEU A 741 51.80 11.21 -8.46
CA LEU A 741 52.98 10.73 -9.18
C LEU A 741 53.72 11.92 -9.78
N ASP A 742 54.77 12.38 -9.11
CA ASP A 742 55.65 13.45 -9.56
C ASP A 742 56.75 12.91 -10.49
N GLY A 743 56.34 12.57 -11.71
CA GLY A 743 57.20 12.03 -12.76
C GLY A 743 56.38 11.38 -13.88
N PRO A 744 57.03 10.91 -14.97
CA PRO A 744 56.34 10.22 -16.05
C PRO A 744 55.81 8.85 -15.60
N LEU A 745 54.63 8.48 -16.10
CA LEU A 745 54.05 7.14 -15.96
C LEU A 745 54.18 6.40 -17.29
N THR A 746 54.86 5.26 -17.29
CA THR A 746 54.97 4.38 -18.47
C THR A 746 54.48 2.99 -18.13
N ALA A 747 53.53 2.47 -18.90
CA ALA A 747 53.08 1.09 -18.77
C ALA A 747 53.15 0.41 -20.14
N ALA A 748 53.84 -0.73 -20.21
CA ALA A 748 54.02 -1.47 -21.44
C ALA A 748 53.59 -2.93 -21.25
N GLY A 749 52.46 -3.33 -21.85
CA GLY A 749 51.88 -4.66 -21.71
C GLY A 749 51.32 -4.96 -20.33
N ALA A 750 51.05 -3.93 -19.51
CA ALA A 750 50.48 -4.07 -18.18
C ALA A 750 49.08 -4.71 -18.23
N VAL A 751 48.73 -5.54 -17.25
CA VAL A 751 47.38 -6.12 -17.18
C VAL A 751 46.40 -5.03 -16.78
N ASP A 752 46.76 -4.19 -15.81
CA ASP A 752 45.88 -3.16 -15.25
C ASP A 752 46.65 -1.87 -14.99
N VAL A 753 46.13 -0.73 -15.46
CA VAL A 753 46.58 0.59 -15.01
C VAL A 753 45.35 1.42 -14.72
N LEU A 754 45.04 1.61 -13.44
CA LEU A 754 43.84 2.30 -12.98
C LEU A 754 44.27 3.50 -12.11
N LEU A 755 43.87 4.70 -12.51
CA LEU A 755 44.18 5.95 -11.81
C LEU A 755 42.87 6.60 -11.35
N CYS A 756 42.61 6.58 -10.05
CA CYS A 756 41.45 7.16 -9.39
C CYS A 756 41.90 8.26 -8.42
N ASP A 757 41.29 9.45 -8.48
CA ASP A 757 41.71 10.63 -7.70
C ASP A 757 43.24 10.84 -7.69
N THR A 758 43.88 10.56 -8.83
CA THR A 758 45.33 10.49 -8.93
C THR A 758 45.85 11.60 -9.83
N THR A 759 46.86 12.32 -9.34
CA THR A 759 47.55 13.35 -10.12
C THR A 759 48.88 12.82 -10.63
N VAL A 760 49.09 12.81 -11.95
CA VAL A 760 50.37 12.51 -12.60
C VAL A 760 50.98 13.82 -13.10
N SER A 761 52.11 14.23 -12.51
CA SER A 761 52.89 15.41 -12.95
C SER A 761 53.94 15.03 -13.99
N GLY A 762 53.48 14.67 -15.20
CA GLY A 762 54.33 14.23 -16.32
C GLY A 762 53.53 13.54 -17.41
N PRO A 763 54.17 13.07 -18.51
CA PRO A 763 53.49 12.30 -19.54
C PRO A 763 53.04 10.93 -19.00
N ALA A 764 51.88 10.46 -19.45
CA ALA A 764 51.38 9.11 -19.18
C ALA A 764 51.26 8.32 -20.49
N THR A 765 52.08 7.29 -20.65
CA THR A 765 52.11 6.44 -21.86
C THR A 765 51.75 5.01 -21.50
N LEU A 766 50.59 4.56 -21.97
CA LEU A 766 50.05 3.22 -21.76
C LEU A 766 50.01 2.51 -23.12
N THR A 767 50.87 1.51 -23.29
CA THR A 767 51.08 0.79 -24.55
C THR A 767 50.84 -0.70 -24.37
N GLY A 768 50.02 -1.31 -25.20
CA GLY A 768 49.61 -2.70 -25.05
C GLY A 768 48.72 -2.90 -23.81
N GLY A 769 48.67 -4.14 -23.34
CA GLY A 769 48.05 -4.47 -22.05
C GLY A 769 46.56 -4.75 -22.12
N VAL A 770 45.95 -5.01 -20.96
CA VAL A 770 44.55 -5.45 -20.87
C VAL A 770 43.63 -4.30 -20.48
N ARG A 771 43.88 -3.55 -19.40
CA ARG A 771 43.02 -2.44 -18.96
C ARG A 771 43.77 -1.16 -18.66
N ALA A 772 43.21 -0.03 -19.12
CA ALA A 772 43.71 1.32 -18.89
C ALA A 772 42.57 2.27 -18.49
N TRP A 773 42.53 2.68 -17.21
CA TRP A 773 41.55 3.61 -16.66
C TRP A 773 42.21 4.89 -16.14
N LEU A 774 41.71 6.04 -16.59
CA LEU A 774 41.99 7.36 -16.05
C LEU A 774 40.65 7.97 -15.63
N GLY A 775 40.30 7.80 -14.35
CA GLY A 775 38.96 8.09 -13.85
C GLY A 775 37.89 7.14 -14.41
N ASN A 776 36.71 7.17 -13.77
CA ASN A 776 35.45 6.59 -14.19
C ASN A 776 34.33 7.38 -13.49
N GLY A 777 34.04 8.57 -14.01
CA GLY A 777 33.16 9.56 -13.39
C GLY A 777 31.75 9.05 -13.04
N ASN A 778 31.28 8.00 -13.72
CA ASN A 778 30.00 7.34 -13.45
C ASN A 778 30.12 6.01 -12.65
N GLY A 779 31.34 5.52 -12.40
CA GLY A 779 31.60 4.15 -11.93
C GLY A 779 32.52 4.04 -10.72
N GLY A 780 32.59 5.06 -9.86
CA GLY A 780 33.26 5.01 -8.55
C GLY A 780 34.74 5.43 -8.51
N CYS A 781 35.42 5.44 -9.66
CA CYS A 781 36.79 5.92 -9.78
C CYS A 781 36.79 7.44 -10.01
N ALA A 782 37.09 8.19 -8.95
CA ALA A 782 37.17 9.64 -9.03
C ALA A 782 38.16 10.11 -10.12
N THR A 783 37.87 11.25 -10.73
CA THR A 783 38.56 11.78 -11.91
C THR A 783 40.07 11.90 -11.70
N ALA A 784 40.87 11.49 -12.69
CA ALA A 784 42.32 11.65 -12.65
C ALA A 784 42.77 12.99 -13.24
N THR A 785 43.95 13.45 -12.85
CA THR A 785 44.60 14.61 -13.46
C THR A 785 45.97 14.22 -14.01
N VAL A 786 46.20 14.38 -15.31
CA VAL A 786 47.52 14.22 -15.93
C VAL A 786 48.03 15.56 -16.43
N LYS A 787 49.08 16.07 -15.80
CA LYS A 787 49.77 17.31 -16.19
C LYS A 787 50.82 17.03 -17.27
N GLY A 788 50.37 16.62 -18.44
CA GLY A 788 51.20 16.23 -19.58
C GLY A 788 50.39 15.56 -20.69
N PRO A 789 51.03 15.09 -21.77
CA PRO A 789 50.36 14.29 -22.79
C PRO A 789 49.98 12.91 -22.24
N VAL A 790 48.83 12.40 -22.71
CA VAL A 790 48.37 11.04 -22.46
C VAL A 790 48.31 10.29 -23.79
N THR A 791 48.89 9.09 -23.81
CA THR A 791 48.77 8.17 -24.95
C THR A 791 48.34 6.80 -24.45
N VAL A 792 47.22 6.30 -24.98
CA VAL A 792 46.72 4.94 -24.74
C VAL A 792 46.64 4.22 -26.07
N THR A 793 47.44 3.17 -26.23
CA THR A 793 47.53 2.46 -27.51
C THR A 793 47.68 0.96 -27.37
N GLY A 794 47.04 0.18 -28.26
CA GLY A 794 47.23 -1.26 -28.33
C GLY A 794 46.61 -2.08 -27.18
N THR A 795 45.73 -1.49 -26.37
CA THR A 795 45.03 -2.17 -25.27
C THR A 795 43.97 -3.13 -25.80
N THR A 796 43.84 -4.32 -25.19
CA THR A 796 42.97 -5.40 -25.67
C THR A 796 41.76 -5.73 -24.80
N GLY A 797 41.67 -5.19 -23.58
CA GLY A 797 40.56 -5.44 -22.65
C GLY A 797 39.64 -4.23 -22.48
N GLN A 798 40.04 -3.19 -21.76
CA GLN A 798 39.18 -2.03 -21.52
C GLN A 798 39.96 -0.72 -21.49
N VAL A 799 39.39 0.32 -22.09
CA VAL A 799 39.92 1.68 -22.04
C VAL A 799 38.81 2.61 -21.54
N VAL A 800 39.06 3.28 -20.41
CA VAL A 800 38.15 4.27 -19.83
C VAL A 800 38.96 5.51 -19.49
N ILE A 801 38.59 6.65 -20.07
CA ILE A 801 39.13 7.96 -19.75
C ILE A 801 37.91 8.84 -19.56
N ASP A 802 37.51 9.04 -18.31
CA ASP A 802 36.19 9.60 -17.99
C ASP A 802 36.28 10.65 -16.88
N GLY A 803 35.82 11.86 -17.20
CA GLY A 803 35.83 13.03 -16.32
C GLY A 803 37.22 13.58 -16.01
N SER A 804 38.26 13.03 -16.63
CA SER A 804 39.65 13.33 -16.30
C SER A 804 40.15 14.64 -16.93
N THR A 805 41.12 15.27 -16.27
CA THR A 805 41.82 16.45 -16.81
C THR A 805 43.17 16.05 -17.36
N VAL A 806 43.42 16.35 -18.63
CA VAL A 806 44.70 16.11 -19.32
C VAL A 806 45.22 17.46 -19.80
N SER A 807 46.31 17.98 -19.25
CA SER A 807 46.78 19.32 -19.61
C SER A 807 47.47 19.39 -20.98
N GLY A 808 47.74 18.26 -21.63
CA GLY A 808 48.36 18.16 -22.96
C GLY A 808 47.47 17.42 -23.98
N PRO A 809 48.05 16.96 -25.10
CA PRO A 809 47.34 16.11 -26.06
C PRO A 809 46.85 14.78 -25.43
N LEU A 810 45.65 14.34 -25.82
CA LEU A 810 45.11 13.02 -25.49
C LEU A 810 44.99 12.18 -26.77
N VAL A 811 45.74 11.08 -26.83
CA VAL A 811 45.75 10.16 -27.98
C VAL A 811 45.27 8.78 -27.53
N VAL A 812 44.18 8.30 -28.13
CA VAL A 812 43.62 6.95 -27.90
C VAL A 812 43.59 6.21 -29.23
N GLN A 813 44.53 5.29 -29.47
CA GLN A 813 44.69 4.71 -30.81
C GLN A 813 44.93 3.20 -30.82
N ASN A 814 44.48 2.53 -31.88
CA ASN A 814 44.78 1.11 -32.14
C ASN A 814 44.41 0.17 -30.97
N ASN A 815 43.39 0.50 -30.18
CA ASN A 815 42.90 -0.37 -29.10
C ASN A 815 41.82 -1.33 -29.65
N THR A 816 41.93 -2.62 -29.36
CA THR A 816 40.98 -3.65 -29.82
C THR A 816 40.36 -4.34 -28.62
N VAL A 817 39.22 -3.82 -28.16
CA VAL A 817 38.61 -4.13 -26.86
C VAL A 817 37.21 -4.76 -27.03
N PRO A 818 36.69 -5.59 -26.11
CA PRO A 818 35.37 -6.21 -26.25
C PRO A 818 34.20 -5.23 -26.17
N ALA A 819 34.40 -4.07 -25.54
CA ALA A 819 33.42 -2.98 -25.46
C ALA A 819 34.08 -1.67 -25.92
N ALA A 820 33.30 -0.76 -26.50
CA ALA A 820 33.80 0.53 -26.97
C ALA A 820 34.62 1.26 -25.88
N PRO A 821 35.80 1.81 -26.20
CA PRO A 821 36.51 2.69 -25.28
C PRO A 821 35.61 3.85 -24.82
N ILE A 822 35.60 4.14 -23.52
CA ILE A 822 34.90 5.32 -22.99
C ILE A 822 35.90 6.47 -22.97
N VAL A 823 35.62 7.52 -23.72
CA VAL A 823 36.35 8.79 -23.70
C VAL A 823 35.30 9.88 -23.49
N ALA A 824 34.96 10.15 -22.23
CA ALA A 824 33.77 10.90 -21.85
C ALA A 824 34.09 12.04 -20.87
N GLY A 825 33.46 13.20 -21.04
CA GLY A 825 33.47 14.29 -20.06
C GLY A 825 34.85 14.84 -19.69
N ASN A 826 35.88 14.63 -20.51
CA ASN A 826 37.26 15.01 -20.19
C ASN A 826 37.52 16.50 -20.47
N ASN A 827 38.51 17.07 -19.78
CA ASN A 827 39.08 18.39 -20.09
C ASN A 827 40.51 18.26 -20.63
N VAL A 828 40.68 18.49 -21.93
CA VAL A 828 41.94 18.28 -22.67
C VAL A 828 42.58 19.62 -23.06
N GLY A 829 43.72 19.92 -22.46
CA GLY A 829 44.57 21.10 -22.72
C GLY A 829 45.34 21.05 -24.05
N GLY A 830 44.95 20.19 -24.99
CA GLY A 830 45.54 20.06 -26.33
C GLY A 830 44.60 19.34 -27.31
N PRO A 831 45.12 18.82 -28.44
CA PRO A 831 44.34 18.01 -29.37
C PRO A 831 43.85 16.71 -28.73
N LEU A 832 42.64 16.27 -29.11
CA LEU A 832 42.07 14.97 -28.78
C LEU A 832 41.99 14.14 -30.07
N SER A 833 42.75 13.05 -30.16
CA SER A 833 42.77 12.22 -31.37
C SER A 833 42.50 10.77 -31.06
N CYS A 834 41.56 10.18 -31.81
CA CYS A 834 41.27 8.75 -31.70
C CYS A 834 41.30 8.08 -33.08
N THR A 835 42.12 7.05 -33.24
CA THR A 835 42.32 6.41 -34.56
C THR A 835 42.53 4.92 -34.42
N GLY A 836 41.84 4.13 -35.25
CA GLY A 836 42.07 2.67 -35.31
C GLY A 836 41.57 1.88 -34.10
N ASN A 837 40.72 2.45 -33.24
CA ASN A 837 40.11 1.71 -32.14
C ASN A 837 38.94 0.85 -32.64
N THR A 838 38.78 -0.34 -32.08
CA THR A 838 37.71 -1.29 -32.41
C THR A 838 37.11 -1.86 -31.11
N PRO A 839 35.82 -1.59 -30.80
CA PRO A 839 34.93 -0.61 -31.44
C PRO A 839 35.43 0.84 -31.36
N ALA A 840 34.79 1.75 -32.11
CA ALA A 840 35.07 3.19 -32.00
C ALA A 840 34.72 3.70 -30.59
N PRO A 841 35.44 4.71 -30.04
CA PRO A 841 35.14 5.23 -28.71
C PRO A 841 33.78 5.92 -28.60
N SER A 842 33.22 5.97 -27.39
CA SER A 842 31.97 6.65 -27.04
C SER A 842 32.21 7.72 -25.97
N ASP A 843 31.41 8.78 -25.97
CA ASP A 843 31.41 9.85 -24.96
C ASP A 843 30.42 9.58 -23.82
N ASP A 844 29.70 8.46 -23.85
CA ASP A 844 28.72 8.07 -22.81
C ASP A 844 27.70 9.18 -22.50
N GLY A 845 27.31 9.95 -23.52
CA GLY A 845 26.38 11.08 -23.39
C GLY A 845 26.97 12.32 -22.71
N ARG A 846 28.28 12.34 -22.45
CA ARG A 846 29.02 13.42 -21.80
C ARG A 846 30.15 13.90 -22.69
N PRO A 847 29.97 15.01 -23.43
CA PRO A 847 30.93 15.45 -24.42
C PRO A 847 32.25 15.91 -23.78
N ASN A 848 33.36 15.65 -24.47
CA ASN A 848 34.68 16.11 -24.05
C ASN A 848 34.88 17.60 -24.35
N THR A 849 35.78 18.26 -23.62
CA THR A 849 36.30 19.59 -23.97
C THR A 849 37.77 19.46 -24.37
N ALA A 850 38.15 20.11 -25.47
CA ALA A 850 39.53 20.12 -25.97
C ALA A 850 39.89 21.52 -26.45
N SER A 851 41.06 22.02 -26.05
CA SER A 851 41.57 23.32 -26.53
C SER A 851 42.24 23.23 -27.91
N GLY A 852 42.59 22.02 -28.37
CA GLY A 852 43.01 21.72 -29.75
C GLY A 852 41.93 20.97 -30.54
N PRO A 853 42.19 20.65 -31.83
CA PRO A 853 41.22 19.94 -32.67
C PRO A 853 40.91 18.54 -32.12
N LYS A 854 39.64 18.13 -32.25
CA LYS A 854 39.20 16.75 -32.08
C LYS A 854 39.28 16.04 -33.44
N ALA A 855 39.96 14.89 -33.50
CA ALA A 855 40.27 14.20 -34.77
C ALA A 855 39.98 12.70 -34.75
N GLY A 856 39.74 12.15 -35.94
CA GLY A 856 39.45 10.74 -36.15
C GLY A 856 38.12 10.30 -35.54
N GLN A 857 38.11 9.16 -34.87
CA GLN A 857 36.93 8.59 -34.20
C GLN A 857 36.43 9.43 -33.02
N CYS A 858 37.22 10.40 -32.53
CA CYS A 858 36.82 11.32 -31.46
C CYS A 858 36.34 12.69 -31.98
N ALA A 859 36.21 12.88 -33.30
CA ALA A 859 35.78 14.16 -33.87
C ALA A 859 34.35 14.58 -33.44
N ALA A 860 33.49 13.60 -33.11
CA ALA A 860 32.10 13.80 -32.70
C ALA A 860 31.86 13.58 -31.18
N LEU A 861 32.91 13.24 -30.41
CA LEU A 861 32.86 12.96 -28.97
C LEU A 861 33.18 14.20 -28.12
#